data_AF-A0A2V9BIT1-F1
#
_entry.id   AF-A0A2V9BIT1-F1
#
_cell.length_a   1.000
_cell.length_b   1.000
_cell.length_c   1.000
_cell.angle_alpha   90.00
_cell.angle_beta   90.00
_cell.angle_gamma   90.00
#
_symmetry.space_group_name_H-M   'P 1'
#
loop_
_entity.id
_entity.type
_entity.pdbx_description
1 polymer ?
#
loop_
_entity_poly.entity_id
_entity_poly.type
_entity_poly.pdbx_seq_one_letter_code
_entity_poly.pdbx_strand_id
1 'polypeptide(L)'
;MYQDTFSHLQGKHSLKFGAEIRRYRYNTFEPGPLSGDFTFTDRETSLPGFTSDTGHPVASFILGAVDRGSRSVYTTEPGYRAGLFAFFVQDDFKVTPKLTLNLGLRWEIPFPQKEVLDRESGFDPTAPNPGADNIPGALVFLGHCPTCVHRDSFQDWYFKELGPRIGLAYQFQKNLVFRGGYGISYGPPIENNFGSLNLFGFNSGVSLTRGTSATGFSQDPVIYLTNLASAPLPAAAQVGVPAFTGTLPNRDPASANGQTLDFMPRNGAAQPYVQNWSAGFQYLFPHDVMIQADYVGSKGTRLLNGYFGQWFNQAPSKYMALGDILADDLAADLADPVNGPILASFGVTRLPYPDFENNNYDTSVAAALQPFPQYSGLVNNYPTFGNSTYHSLQLMARKTAPHGLSLIAAYTFSKTLTDTDSALSLSGGQIVQDFYNRRAEKAIASFDFPHVLKLTWIYELPFGRGRKWLNNGGGLDRLVSGWQVTAIQNYSSGHPLVIFDDSLTPGIQMNGIRADLVPGVPQTVATHGLDLANGTQYLNPAAFTDPPLSPINAFPLRPGNSPGFLPHTRGPRHSNEDFGIIKNTHITERTTLQFRADMFNVFNRVGLGDPDTDLADGPGTFGVIFDPAHGGRVIQLALRLNF
;
A
#
# COMPACT_ATOMS: atom_id res chain seq x y z
N MET A 1 -24.05 -12.15 9.77
CA MET A 1 -23.21 -12.81 10.79
C MET A 1 -24.13 -13.54 11.75
N TYR A 2 -23.81 -14.77 12.11
CA TYR A 2 -24.51 -15.52 13.15
C TYR A 2 -23.52 -15.81 14.27
N GLN A 3 -23.84 -15.44 15.50
CA GLN A 3 -23.00 -15.66 16.66
C GLN A 3 -23.88 -16.03 17.84
N ASP A 4 -23.39 -16.96 18.65
CA ASP A 4 -23.95 -17.25 19.97
C ASP A 4 -22.83 -17.24 21.01
N THR A 5 -23.15 -16.86 22.24
CA THR A 5 -22.18 -16.71 23.33
C THR A 5 -22.81 -17.05 24.66
N PHE A 6 -22.27 -18.07 25.31
CA PHE A 6 -22.64 -18.48 26.65
C PHE A 6 -21.69 -17.85 27.65
N SER A 7 -22.24 -17.34 28.75
CA SER A 7 -21.47 -16.82 29.88
C SER A 7 -21.83 -17.60 31.12
N HIS A 8 -20.82 -18.10 31.84
CA HIS A 8 -20.98 -18.84 33.08
C HIS A 8 -20.07 -18.26 34.16
N LEU A 9 -20.67 -17.80 35.25
CA LEU A 9 -19.97 -17.26 36.40
C LEU A 9 -19.97 -18.30 37.51
N GLN A 10 -18.78 -18.79 37.88
CA GLN A 10 -18.65 -19.77 38.96
C GLN A 10 -17.41 -19.50 39.81
N GLY A 11 -17.65 -19.11 41.06
CA GLY A 11 -16.59 -18.85 42.03
C GLY A 11 -15.61 -17.78 41.54
N LYS A 12 -14.36 -18.18 41.30
CA LYS A 12 -13.28 -17.30 40.84
C LYS A 12 -13.21 -17.14 39.32
N HIS A 13 -14.04 -17.87 38.58
CA HIS A 13 -14.00 -17.96 37.12
C HIS A 13 -15.18 -17.23 36.50
N SER A 14 -14.91 -16.55 35.39
CA SER A 14 -15.91 -15.94 34.52
C SER A 14 -15.65 -16.45 33.12
N LEU A 15 -16.30 -17.58 32.82
CA LEU A 15 -16.15 -18.30 31.56
C LEU A 15 -17.07 -17.73 30.50
N LYS A 16 -16.54 -17.56 29.30
CA LYS A 16 -17.29 -17.22 28.08
C LYS A 16 -16.86 -18.14 26.97
N PHE A 17 -17.81 -18.72 26.26
CA PHE A 17 -17.52 -19.55 25.09
C PHE A 17 -18.64 -19.44 24.08
N GLY A 18 -18.33 -19.73 22.82
CA GLY A 18 -19.31 -19.59 21.75
C GLY A 18 -18.75 -19.94 20.39
N ALA A 19 -19.62 -19.79 19.40
CA ALA A 19 -19.29 -20.00 18.01
C ALA A 19 -19.81 -18.83 17.16
N GLU A 20 -19.12 -18.59 16.06
CA GLU A 20 -19.46 -17.57 15.08
C GLU A 20 -19.39 -18.17 13.67
N ILE A 21 -20.37 -17.83 12.85
CA ILE A 21 -20.38 -18.05 11.42
C ILE A 21 -20.47 -16.68 10.76
N ARG A 22 -19.43 -16.32 10.01
CA ARG A 22 -19.45 -15.12 9.18
C ARG A 22 -19.50 -15.53 7.72
N ARG A 23 -20.38 -14.86 6.98
CA ARG A 23 -20.53 -15.02 5.53
C ARG A 23 -20.28 -13.68 4.89
N TYR A 24 -19.35 -13.65 3.95
CA TYR A 24 -19.05 -12.50 3.12
C TYR A 24 -19.62 -12.77 1.73
N ARG A 25 -20.27 -11.74 1.17
CA ARG A 25 -20.83 -11.78 -0.18
C ARG A 25 -20.42 -10.51 -0.88
N TYR A 26 -19.81 -10.68 -2.04
CA TYR A 26 -19.46 -9.58 -2.90
C TYR A 26 -19.96 -9.94 -4.29
N ASN A 27 -20.93 -9.17 -4.79
CA ASN A 27 -21.40 -9.26 -6.16
C ASN A 27 -21.00 -7.94 -6.80
N THR A 28 -20.34 -8.02 -7.94
CA THR A 28 -19.94 -6.83 -8.67
C THR A 28 -20.33 -6.96 -10.14
N PHE A 29 -20.63 -5.81 -10.73
CA PHE A 29 -20.82 -5.65 -12.15
C PHE A 29 -20.05 -4.40 -12.55
N GLU A 30 -18.76 -4.61 -12.81
CA GLU A 30 -17.83 -3.60 -13.31
C GLU A 30 -17.48 -3.99 -14.74
N PRO A 31 -18.45 -3.94 -15.68
CA PRO A 31 -18.11 -4.16 -17.06
C PRO A 31 -17.17 -3.02 -17.47
N GLY A 32 -16.10 -3.36 -18.20
CA GLY A 32 -15.24 -2.36 -18.83
C GLY A 32 -16.02 -1.46 -19.81
N PRO A 33 -15.35 -0.73 -20.70
CA PRO A 33 -16.02 0.18 -21.64
C PRO A 33 -16.96 -0.56 -22.61
N LEU A 34 -18.21 -0.80 -22.23
CA LEU A 34 -19.25 -1.48 -23.02
C LEU A 34 -19.66 -0.69 -24.27
N SER A 35 -19.61 0.64 -24.14
CA SER A 35 -19.83 1.59 -25.25
C SER A 35 -18.54 1.85 -26.05
N GLY A 36 -17.40 1.34 -25.56
CA GLY A 36 -16.08 1.53 -26.14
C GLY A 36 -15.27 2.67 -25.50
N ASP A 37 -13.96 2.55 -25.64
CA ASP A 37 -12.95 3.56 -25.36
C ASP A 37 -12.22 3.84 -26.67
N PHE A 38 -12.16 5.10 -27.09
CA PHE A 38 -11.64 5.49 -28.40
C PHE A 38 -10.64 6.64 -28.26
N THR A 39 -9.45 6.44 -28.81
CA THR A 39 -8.40 7.45 -28.89
C THR A 39 -8.44 8.13 -30.25
N PHE A 40 -8.29 9.46 -30.24
CA PHE A 40 -8.22 10.30 -31.43
C PHE A 40 -6.89 11.02 -31.47
N THR A 41 -6.20 10.98 -32.61
CA THR A 41 -4.91 11.65 -32.79
C THR A 41 -4.96 12.61 -33.97
N ASP A 42 -3.91 13.37 -34.18
CA ASP A 42 -3.74 14.22 -35.37
C ASP A 42 -3.60 13.40 -36.67
N ARG A 43 -3.19 12.13 -36.60
CA ARG A 43 -2.88 11.29 -37.76
C ARG A 43 -4.00 11.15 -38.78
N GLU A 44 -5.23 10.92 -38.32
CA GLU A 44 -6.38 10.68 -39.21
C GLU A 44 -6.77 11.91 -40.03
N THR A 45 -6.29 13.09 -39.63
CA THR A 45 -6.46 14.35 -40.37
C THR A 45 -5.14 14.95 -40.83
N SER A 46 -4.04 14.22 -40.68
CA SER A 46 -2.71 14.63 -41.14
C SER A 46 -2.59 14.49 -42.66
N LEU A 47 -1.71 15.28 -43.27
CA LEU A 47 -1.30 15.03 -44.65
C LEU A 47 -0.51 13.71 -44.70
N PRO A 48 -0.76 12.85 -45.71
CA PRO A 48 -0.02 11.60 -45.86
C PRO A 48 1.50 11.83 -45.82
N GLY A 49 2.18 11.18 -44.88
CA GLY A 49 3.63 11.31 -44.66
C GLY A 49 4.07 12.38 -43.64
N PHE A 50 3.15 13.20 -43.12
CA PHE A 50 3.43 14.28 -42.14
C PHE A 50 2.65 14.05 -40.82
N THR A 51 2.76 12.84 -40.27
CA THR A 51 1.93 12.33 -39.16
C THR A 51 2.25 12.88 -37.77
N SER A 52 3.20 13.82 -37.67
CA SER A 52 3.57 14.53 -36.43
C SER A 52 3.52 16.06 -36.57
N ASP A 53 3.31 16.55 -37.79
CA ASP A 53 3.51 17.96 -38.15
C ASP A 53 2.21 18.62 -38.65
N THR A 54 1.19 17.80 -38.96
CA THR A 54 -0.09 18.23 -39.54
C THR A 54 -1.25 17.41 -39.00
N GLY A 55 -2.47 17.94 -39.13
CA GLY A 55 -3.68 17.33 -38.57
C GLY A 55 -4.00 17.87 -37.17
N HIS A 56 -5.13 17.44 -36.62
CA HIS A 56 -5.54 17.85 -35.27
C HIS A 56 -6.45 16.80 -34.61
N PRO A 57 -6.20 16.39 -33.36
CA PRO A 57 -6.98 15.34 -32.70
C PRO A 57 -8.48 15.67 -32.57
N VAL A 58 -8.81 16.95 -32.35
CA VAL A 58 -10.22 17.40 -32.33
C VAL A 58 -10.88 17.28 -33.71
N ALA A 59 -10.13 17.46 -34.81
CA ALA A 59 -10.69 17.28 -36.15
C ALA A 59 -10.99 15.80 -36.41
N SER A 60 -10.08 14.90 -36.04
CA SER A 60 -10.30 13.44 -36.08
C SER A 60 -11.49 13.04 -35.23
N PHE A 61 -11.63 13.61 -34.03
CA PHE A 61 -12.81 13.40 -33.16
C PHE A 61 -14.12 13.86 -33.80
N ILE A 62 -14.18 15.05 -34.38
CA ILE A 62 -15.39 15.57 -35.05
C ILE A 62 -15.79 14.69 -36.23
N LEU A 63 -14.81 14.14 -36.96
CA LEU A 63 -15.05 13.18 -38.04
C LEU A 63 -15.44 11.77 -37.52
N GLY A 64 -15.31 11.52 -36.21
CA GLY A 64 -15.44 10.19 -35.63
C GLY A 64 -14.35 9.23 -36.10
N ALA A 65 -13.24 9.73 -36.62
CA ALA A 65 -12.13 8.98 -37.19
C ALA A 65 -11.20 8.49 -36.06
N VAL A 66 -11.38 7.24 -35.65
CA VAL A 66 -10.67 6.64 -34.50
C VAL A 66 -9.28 6.16 -34.92
N ASP A 67 -8.23 6.49 -34.15
CA ASP A 67 -6.86 5.97 -34.34
C ASP A 67 -6.73 4.55 -33.79
N ARG A 68 -7.21 4.36 -32.56
CA ARG A 68 -7.28 3.08 -31.87
C ARG A 68 -8.40 3.11 -30.84
N GLY A 69 -8.82 1.94 -30.39
CA GLY A 69 -9.80 1.85 -29.34
C GLY A 69 -10.07 0.43 -28.93
N SER A 70 -11.04 0.25 -28.06
CA SER A 70 -11.52 -1.06 -27.68
C SER A 70 -12.97 -0.99 -27.26
N ARG A 71 -13.64 -2.14 -27.25
CA ARG A 71 -14.97 -2.29 -26.66
C ARG A 71 -15.05 -3.59 -25.91
N SER A 72 -15.46 -3.55 -24.65
CA SER A 72 -15.62 -4.75 -23.84
C SER A 72 -16.84 -5.57 -24.24
N VAL A 73 -16.69 -6.89 -24.22
CA VAL A 73 -17.76 -7.89 -24.34
C VAL A 73 -17.84 -8.62 -23.01
N TYR A 74 -18.79 -8.20 -22.20
CA TYR A 74 -18.96 -8.70 -20.84
C TYR A 74 -20.21 -9.58 -20.77
N THR A 75 -20.05 -10.83 -20.33
CA THR A 75 -21.13 -11.81 -20.22
C THR A 75 -21.33 -12.32 -18.79
N THR A 76 -20.55 -11.80 -17.84
CA THR A 76 -20.57 -12.24 -16.45
C THR A 76 -20.97 -11.15 -15.48
N GLU A 77 -21.64 -11.56 -14.41
CA GLU A 77 -21.86 -10.77 -13.19
C GLU A 77 -21.33 -11.62 -12.02
N PRO A 78 -20.03 -11.53 -11.70
CA PRO A 78 -19.39 -12.42 -10.73
C PRO A 78 -19.94 -12.20 -9.32
N GLY A 79 -20.17 -13.31 -8.62
CA GLY A 79 -20.61 -13.33 -7.23
C GLY A 79 -19.67 -14.12 -6.35
N TYR A 80 -18.77 -13.45 -5.63
CA TYR A 80 -17.82 -14.07 -4.72
C TYR A 80 -18.42 -14.36 -3.35
N ARG A 81 -18.09 -15.53 -2.80
CA ARG A 81 -18.52 -16.04 -1.50
C ARG A 81 -17.27 -16.41 -0.71
N ALA A 82 -17.16 -15.83 0.46
CA ALA A 82 -16.14 -16.17 1.46
C ALA A 82 -16.81 -16.22 2.84
N GLY A 83 -16.07 -16.63 3.85
CA GLY A 83 -16.61 -16.75 5.20
C GLY A 83 -15.59 -17.30 6.17
N LEU A 84 -16.02 -17.43 7.41
CA LEU A 84 -15.28 -18.17 8.42
C LEU A 84 -16.23 -18.83 9.41
N PHE A 85 -15.80 -19.99 9.92
CA PHE A 85 -16.28 -20.53 11.18
C PHE A 85 -15.29 -20.15 12.27
N ALA A 86 -15.78 -19.76 13.44
CA ALA A 86 -14.93 -19.58 14.60
C ALA A 86 -15.54 -20.18 15.86
N PHE A 87 -14.67 -20.74 16.71
CA PHE A 87 -14.99 -21.19 18.05
C PHE A 87 -14.10 -20.47 19.03
N PHE A 88 -14.62 -20.11 20.21
CA PHE A 88 -13.79 -19.51 21.23
C PHE A 88 -14.18 -19.95 22.64
N VAL A 89 -13.19 -19.91 23.52
CA VAL A 89 -13.34 -20.03 24.97
C VAL A 89 -12.44 -18.98 25.61
N GLN A 90 -12.95 -18.31 26.65
CA GLN A 90 -12.25 -17.33 27.46
C GLN A 90 -12.62 -17.51 28.93
N ASP A 91 -11.66 -17.28 29.82
CA ASP A 91 -11.82 -17.27 31.26
C ASP A 91 -11.15 -16.03 31.86
N ASP A 92 -11.93 -15.23 32.60
CA ASP A 92 -11.40 -14.23 33.51
C ASP A 92 -11.27 -14.85 34.91
N PHE A 93 -10.06 -15.33 35.23
CA PHE A 93 -9.76 -16.06 36.45
C PHE A 93 -9.16 -15.15 37.52
N LYS A 94 -9.93 -14.88 38.58
CA LYS A 94 -9.47 -14.16 39.78
C LYS A 94 -8.71 -15.12 40.72
N VAL A 95 -7.46 -15.42 40.39
CA VAL A 95 -6.58 -16.31 41.18
C VAL A 95 -6.55 -15.88 42.66
N THR A 96 -6.32 -14.58 42.88
CA THR A 96 -6.35 -13.90 44.19
C THR A 96 -7.00 -12.52 44.05
N PRO A 97 -7.32 -11.80 45.13
CA PRO A 97 -7.80 -10.41 45.05
C PRO A 97 -6.83 -9.44 44.35
N LYS A 98 -5.55 -9.81 44.23
CA LYS A 98 -4.49 -8.99 43.59
C LYS A 98 -4.09 -9.50 42.21
N LEU A 99 -4.45 -10.73 41.84
CA LEU A 99 -4.02 -11.39 40.60
C LEU A 99 -5.23 -11.85 39.80
N THR A 100 -5.38 -11.28 38.61
CA THR A 100 -6.37 -11.73 37.62
C THR A 100 -5.63 -12.19 36.37
N LEU A 101 -6.03 -13.37 35.86
CA LEU A 101 -5.61 -13.90 34.56
C LEU A 101 -6.76 -13.77 33.57
N ASN A 102 -6.45 -13.48 32.32
CA ASN A 102 -7.40 -13.50 31.21
C ASN A 102 -6.87 -14.51 30.20
N LEU A 103 -7.48 -15.69 30.14
CA LEU A 103 -7.03 -16.78 29.29
C LEU A 103 -8.07 -16.99 28.21
N GLY A 104 -7.65 -17.06 26.94
CA GLY A 104 -8.56 -17.26 25.83
C GLY A 104 -7.90 -18.01 24.69
N LEU A 105 -8.72 -18.76 23.97
CA LEU A 105 -8.34 -19.40 22.71
C LEU A 105 -9.48 -19.23 21.73
N ARG A 106 -9.15 -18.80 20.52
CA ARG A 106 -10.05 -18.74 19.38
C ARG A 106 -9.50 -19.60 18.25
N TRP A 107 -10.33 -20.40 17.61
CA TRP A 107 -9.99 -21.13 16.39
C TRP A 107 -10.83 -20.59 15.26
N GLU A 108 -10.19 -20.06 14.22
CA GLU A 108 -10.85 -19.58 13.00
C GLU A 108 -10.58 -20.55 11.85
N ILE A 109 -11.58 -20.78 11.02
CA ILE A 109 -11.52 -21.64 9.84
C ILE A 109 -12.09 -20.83 8.67
N PRO A 110 -11.24 -20.16 7.88
CA PRO A 110 -11.67 -19.41 6.71
C PRO A 110 -12.19 -20.37 5.63
N PHE A 111 -13.23 -19.96 4.94
CA PHE A 111 -13.76 -20.69 3.78
C PHE A 111 -12.96 -20.32 2.55
N PRO A 112 -12.54 -21.29 1.73
CA PRO A 112 -12.03 -21.02 0.39
C PRO A 112 -12.99 -20.10 -0.36
N GLN A 113 -12.47 -19.01 -0.94
CA GLN A 113 -13.26 -18.11 -1.75
C GLN A 113 -13.77 -18.84 -3.00
N LYS A 114 -15.04 -18.61 -3.36
CA LYS A 114 -15.59 -19.13 -4.61
C LYS A 114 -16.53 -18.17 -5.32
N GLU A 115 -16.59 -18.28 -6.65
CA GLU A 115 -17.62 -17.66 -7.49
C GLU A 115 -18.87 -18.55 -7.52
N VAL A 116 -20.07 -17.97 -7.54
CA VAL A 116 -21.35 -18.72 -7.40
C VAL A 116 -21.60 -19.73 -8.52
N LEU A 117 -21.10 -19.46 -9.72
CA LEU A 117 -21.31 -20.25 -10.93
C LEU A 117 -20.00 -20.85 -11.47
N ASP A 118 -18.96 -20.93 -10.63
CA ASP A 118 -17.62 -21.42 -10.98
C ASP A 118 -17.00 -20.67 -12.19
N ARG A 119 -17.38 -19.40 -12.40
CA ARG A 119 -16.84 -18.56 -13.49
C ARG A 119 -15.57 -17.87 -13.02
N GLU A 120 -14.51 -18.65 -12.83
CA GLU A 120 -13.20 -18.11 -12.48
C GLU A 120 -12.11 -18.85 -13.25
N SER A 121 -11.20 -18.09 -13.84
CA SER A 121 -9.97 -18.58 -14.44
C SER A 121 -8.81 -18.37 -13.46
N GLY A 122 -7.69 -19.04 -13.70
CA GLY A 122 -6.50 -18.88 -12.89
C GLY A 122 -5.28 -19.45 -13.59
N PHE A 123 -4.20 -19.57 -12.86
CA PHE A 123 -2.93 -20.07 -13.36
C PHE A 123 -2.57 -21.37 -12.63
N ASP A 124 -2.20 -22.41 -13.39
CA ASP A 124 -1.57 -23.61 -12.84
C ASP A 124 -0.13 -23.73 -13.38
N PRO A 125 0.90 -23.65 -12.51
CA PRO A 125 2.29 -23.70 -12.93
C PRO A 125 2.73 -25.08 -13.45
N THR A 126 1.87 -26.11 -13.34
CA THR A 126 2.17 -27.48 -13.76
C THR A 126 1.36 -27.93 -14.96
N ALA A 127 0.29 -27.22 -15.32
CA ALA A 127 -0.53 -27.57 -16.47
C ALA A 127 0.24 -27.30 -17.78
N PRO A 128 0.17 -28.21 -18.77
CA PRO A 128 0.82 -28.00 -20.05
C PRO A 128 0.12 -26.90 -20.84
N ASN A 129 0.90 -26.02 -21.48
CA ASN A 129 0.39 -24.95 -22.34
C ASN A 129 0.58 -25.30 -23.83
N PRO A 130 -0.47 -25.69 -24.56
CA PRO A 130 -0.35 -26.11 -25.96
C PRO A 130 0.13 -25.00 -26.90
N GLY A 131 -0.07 -23.72 -26.54
CA GLY A 131 0.41 -22.58 -27.31
C GLY A 131 1.87 -22.20 -27.07
N ALA A 132 2.58 -22.99 -26.26
CA ALA A 132 4.01 -22.84 -25.97
C ALA A 132 4.67 -24.23 -25.87
N ASP A 133 4.43 -25.09 -26.87
CA ASP A 133 5.00 -26.46 -26.97
C ASP A 133 4.80 -27.34 -25.72
N ASN A 134 3.71 -27.14 -24.99
CA ASN A 134 3.36 -27.85 -23.76
C ASN A 134 4.34 -27.66 -22.60
N ILE A 135 5.09 -26.54 -22.56
CA ILE A 135 5.80 -26.20 -21.32
C ILE A 135 4.80 -26.01 -20.16
N PRO A 136 5.22 -26.25 -18.90
CA PRO A 136 4.37 -26.01 -17.74
C PRO A 136 4.01 -24.54 -17.56
N GLY A 137 2.78 -24.28 -17.09
CA GLY A 137 2.24 -22.95 -16.84
C GLY A 137 1.14 -22.62 -17.83
N ALA A 138 -0.11 -22.87 -17.46
CA ALA A 138 -1.25 -22.62 -18.35
C ALA A 138 -2.42 -21.93 -17.64
N LEU A 139 -3.27 -21.30 -18.44
CA LEU A 139 -4.56 -20.80 -17.99
C LEU A 139 -5.47 -21.99 -17.68
N VAL A 140 -6.11 -21.95 -16.50
CA VAL A 140 -7.01 -23.00 -16.04
C VAL A 140 -8.34 -22.42 -15.56
N PHE A 141 -9.39 -23.24 -15.50
CA PHE A 141 -10.75 -22.80 -15.21
C PHE A 141 -11.39 -23.65 -14.11
N LEU A 142 -12.08 -23.00 -13.17
CA LEU A 142 -12.95 -23.69 -12.21
C LEU A 142 -14.16 -24.33 -12.90
N GLY A 143 -14.82 -25.23 -12.19
CA GLY A 143 -16.03 -25.94 -12.63
C GLY A 143 -15.77 -27.40 -12.99
N HIS A 144 -16.84 -28.08 -13.43
CA HIS A 144 -16.88 -29.52 -13.65
C HIS A 144 -16.97 -29.91 -15.14
N CYS A 145 -16.47 -29.06 -16.03
CA CYS A 145 -16.43 -29.32 -17.47
C CYS A 145 -15.22 -30.20 -17.87
N PRO A 146 -15.20 -30.80 -19.07
CA PRO A 146 -14.08 -31.66 -19.52
C PRO A 146 -12.70 -31.00 -19.53
N THR A 147 -12.64 -29.66 -19.66
CA THR A 147 -11.39 -28.87 -19.69
C THR A 147 -11.14 -28.09 -18.39
N CYS A 148 -11.99 -28.28 -17.37
CA CYS A 148 -11.92 -27.57 -16.11
C CYS A 148 -11.12 -28.36 -15.07
N VAL A 149 -10.68 -27.71 -13.99
CA VAL A 149 -9.88 -28.37 -12.93
C VAL A 149 -10.70 -29.18 -11.92
N HIS A 150 -12.01 -29.33 -12.13
CA HIS A 150 -12.94 -30.06 -11.24
C HIS A 150 -12.93 -29.55 -9.78
N ARG A 151 -12.95 -28.23 -9.61
CA ARG A 151 -12.99 -27.53 -8.33
C ARG A 151 -13.93 -26.32 -8.39
N ASP A 152 -14.48 -25.93 -7.25
CA ASP A 152 -15.27 -24.70 -7.07
C ASP A 152 -14.46 -23.55 -6.42
N SER A 153 -13.19 -23.79 -6.07
CA SER A 153 -12.26 -22.78 -5.57
C SER A 153 -10.82 -23.15 -5.93
N PHE A 154 -10.01 -22.15 -6.27
CA PHE A 154 -8.56 -22.33 -6.39
C PHE A 154 -7.87 -22.47 -5.03
N GLN A 155 -8.47 -21.95 -3.96
CA GLN A 155 -7.93 -22.05 -2.60
C GLN A 155 -8.23 -23.42 -1.98
N ASP A 156 -7.29 -23.88 -1.15
CA ASP A 156 -7.48 -25.03 -0.29
C ASP A 156 -8.02 -24.60 1.08
N TRP A 157 -8.73 -25.50 1.76
CA TRP A 157 -9.15 -25.27 3.14
C TRP A 157 -7.94 -25.06 4.07
N TYR A 158 -8.05 -24.11 5.01
CA TYR A 158 -7.00 -23.82 5.97
C TYR A 158 -7.52 -23.90 7.41
N PHE A 159 -6.84 -24.67 8.27
CA PHE A 159 -7.33 -25.01 9.62
C PHE A 159 -6.37 -24.56 10.73
N LYS A 160 -5.29 -23.83 10.42
CA LYS A 160 -4.20 -23.54 11.37
C LYS A 160 -4.33 -22.17 12.05
N GLU A 161 -5.50 -21.53 12.00
CA GLU A 161 -5.72 -20.19 12.57
C GLU A 161 -6.14 -20.27 14.05
N LEU A 162 -5.17 -20.55 14.90
CA LEU A 162 -5.33 -20.56 16.35
C LEU A 162 -4.88 -19.22 16.94
N GLY A 163 -5.83 -18.49 17.52
CA GLY A 163 -5.67 -17.21 18.19
C GLY A 163 -5.69 -17.32 19.71
N PRO A 164 -4.57 -17.69 20.37
CA PRO A 164 -4.47 -17.60 21.83
C PRO A 164 -4.50 -16.14 22.28
N ARG A 165 -5.03 -15.92 23.49
CA ARG A 165 -5.02 -14.63 24.20
C ARG A 165 -4.70 -14.90 25.66
N ILE A 166 -3.64 -14.29 26.15
CA ILE A 166 -3.18 -14.45 27.53
C ILE A 166 -2.97 -13.06 28.09
N GLY A 167 -3.63 -12.74 29.19
CA GLY A 167 -3.52 -11.48 29.91
C GLY A 167 -3.30 -11.73 31.39
N LEU A 168 -2.59 -10.82 32.04
CA LEU A 168 -2.34 -10.84 33.48
C LEU A 168 -2.39 -9.41 34.01
N ALA A 169 -3.11 -9.23 35.12
CA ALA A 169 -3.09 -8.01 35.91
C ALA A 169 -2.72 -8.36 37.35
N TYR A 170 -1.66 -7.71 37.86
CA TYR A 170 -1.17 -7.93 39.21
C TYR A 170 -1.02 -6.61 39.98
N GLN A 171 -1.69 -6.52 41.12
CA GLN A 171 -1.59 -5.40 42.04
C GLN A 171 -0.45 -5.64 43.05
N PHE A 172 0.74 -5.10 42.75
CA PHE A 172 1.90 -5.17 43.65
C PHE A 172 1.65 -4.42 44.96
N GLN A 173 1.09 -3.21 44.86
CA GLN A 173 0.73 -2.34 45.98
C GLN A 173 -0.60 -1.65 45.68
N LYS A 174 -1.19 -0.97 46.67
CA LYS A 174 -2.47 -0.26 46.49
C LYS A 174 -2.47 0.67 45.26
N ASN A 175 -1.33 1.30 44.98
CA ASN A 175 -1.16 2.29 43.91
C ASN A 175 -0.27 1.82 42.76
N LEU A 176 0.21 0.56 42.76
CA LEU A 176 1.09 0.01 41.73
C LEU A 176 0.47 -1.24 41.12
N VAL A 177 0.16 -1.18 39.84
CA VAL A 177 -0.40 -2.30 39.08
C VAL A 177 0.49 -2.60 37.89
N PHE A 178 0.76 -3.88 37.67
CA PHE A 178 1.35 -4.38 36.44
C PHE A 178 0.27 -5.00 35.58
N ARG A 179 0.36 -4.77 34.26
CA ARG A 179 -0.46 -5.43 33.27
C ARG A 179 0.44 -5.95 32.16
N GLY A 180 0.17 -7.17 31.72
CA GLY A 180 0.82 -7.73 30.55
C GLY A 180 -0.13 -8.61 29.78
N GLY A 181 0.13 -8.78 28.49
CA GLY A 181 -0.65 -9.67 27.67
C GLY A 181 0.03 -10.00 26.35
N TYR A 182 -0.47 -11.07 25.73
CA TYR A 182 -0.12 -11.56 24.42
C TYR A 182 -1.39 -12.02 23.72
N GLY A 183 -1.50 -11.78 22.42
CA GLY A 183 -2.58 -12.35 21.64
C GLY A 183 -2.32 -12.33 20.13
N ILE A 184 -3.00 -13.21 19.42
CA ILE A 184 -3.01 -13.25 17.95
C ILE A 184 -4.38 -12.82 17.43
N SER A 185 -4.38 -12.01 16.38
CA SER A 185 -5.56 -11.62 15.61
C SER A 185 -5.32 -11.89 14.12
N TYR A 186 -6.29 -12.50 13.45
CA TYR A 186 -6.28 -12.76 12.01
C TYR A 186 -7.06 -11.69 11.26
N GLY A 187 -6.65 -11.39 10.03
CA GLY A 187 -7.40 -10.56 9.10
C GLY A 187 -8.62 -11.29 8.53
N PRO A 188 -9.67 -10.58 8.09
CA PRO A 188 -10.82 -11.19 7.48
C PRO A 188 -10.51 -11.74 6.08
N PRO A 189 -11.17 -12.84 5.65
CA PRO A 189 -10.90 -13.53 4.38
C PRO A 189 -11.28 -12.75 3.10
N ILE A 190 -11.87 -11.56 3.22
CA ILE A 190 -12.29 -10.71 2.08
C ILE A 190 -11.52 -9.38 2.00
N GLU A 191 -10.57 -9.09 2.89
CA GLU A 191 -9.74 -7.87 2.77
C GLU A 191 -8.78 -7.92 1.57
N ASN A 192 -8.68 -9.05 0.87
CA ASN A 192 -7.64 -9.41 -0.08
C ASN A 192 -8.00 -9.09 -1.56
N ASN A 193 -8.21 -7.81 -1.92
CA ASN A 193 -8.86 -7.32 -3.15
C ASN A 193 -10.39 -7.44 -3.12
N PHE A 194 -11.08 -6.37 -3.56
CA PHE A 194 -12.54 -6.26 -3.71
C PHE A 194 -13.10 -7.31 -4.70
N GLY A 195 -13.00 -8.60 -4.40
CA GLY A 195 -13.21 -9.69 -5.36
C GLY A 195 -12.17 -9.65 -6.50
N SER A 196 -11.20 -10.56 -6.51
CA SER A 196 -10.29 -10.70 -7.65
C SER A 196 -11.08 -11.18 -8.88
N LEU A 197 -11.27 -10.30 -9.87
CA LEU A 197 -11.97 -10.56 -11.12
C LEU A 197 -11.13 -11.42 -12.08
N ASN A 198 -10.79 -12.64 -11.68
CA ASN A 198 -10.10 -13.60 -12.54
C ASN A 198 -11.09 -14.21 -13.54
N LEU A 199 -11.49 -13.41 -14.52
CA LEU A 199 -12.56 -13.72 -15.48
C LEU A 199 -12.04 -13.89 -16.91
N PHE A 200 -10.74 -14.15 -17.06
CA PHE A 200 -10.15 -14.40 -18.37
C PHE A 200 -10.89 -15.55 -19.05
N GLY A 201 -11.15 -15.41 -20.34
CA GLY A 201 -11.92 -16.39 -21.11
C GLY A 201 -13.44 -16.32 -20.89
N PHE A 202 -13.95 -15.78 -19.78
CA PHE A 202 -15.40 -15.57 -19.59
C PHE A 202 -15.89 -14.24 -20.16
N ASN A 203 -15.01 -13.25 -20.22
CA ASN A 203 -15.23 -11.98 -20.90
C ASN A 203 -14.16 -11.78 -21.98
N SER A 204 -14.42 -10.86 -22.89
CA SER A 204 -13.45 -10.48 -23.93
C SER A 204 -13.68 -9.04 -24.36
N GLY A 205 -13.12 -8.66 -25.50
CA GLY A 205 -13.31 -7.36 -26.10
C GLY A 205 -13.03 -7.41 -27.58
N VAL A 206 -13.46 -6.36 -28.27
CA VAL A 206 -13.02 -6.04 -29.62
C VAL A 206 -11.93 -5.00 -29.49
N SER A 207 -10.71 -5.35 -29.87
CA SER A 207 -9.60 -4.41 -29.94
C SER A 207 -9.52 -3.80 -31.34
N LEU A 208 -9.40 -2.48 -31.40
CA LEU A 208 -9.21 -1.72 -32.63
C LEU A 208 -7.78 -1.25 -32.65
N THR A 209 -6.93 -2.04 -33.31
CA THR A 209 -5.50 -1.83 -33.34
C THR A 209 -5.12 -0.95 -34.52
N ARG A 210 -4.25 0.04 -34.29
CA ARG A 210 -3.74 0.90 -35.35
C ARG A 210 -3.19 0.09 -36.52
N GLY A 211 -3.42 0.56 -37.75
CA GLY A 211 -2.88 -0.05 -38.97
C GLY A 211 -3.63 -1.29 -39.45
N THR A 212 -4.67 -1.73 -38.74
CA THR A 212 -5.57 -2.78 -39.22
C THR A 212 -6.80 -2.22 -39.95
N SER A 213 -6.71 -0.98 -40.46
CA SER A 213 -7.75 -0.40 -41.29
C SER A 213 -7.98 -1.30 -42.51
N ALA A 214 -9.22 -1.40 -42.97
CA ALA A 214 -9.54 -2.24 -44.13
C ALA A 214 -8.88 -1.77 -45.44
N THR A 215 -8.34 -0.54 -45.43
CA THR A 215 -7.55 0.07 -46.50
C THR A 215 -6.04 -0.17 -46.35
N GLY A 216 -5.56 -0.62 -45.19
CA GLY A 216 -4.19 -1.06 -44.95
C GLY A 216 -3.17 0.06 -44.68
N PHE A 217 -3.59 1.32 -44.58
CA PHE A 217 -2.70 2.44 -44.26
C PHE A 217 -2.71 2.74 -42.76
N SER A 218 -1.53 3.05 -42.21
CA SER A 218 -1.34 3.33 -40.77
C SER A 218 -1.88 4.68 -40.32
N GLN A 219 -2.22 5.56 -41.27
CA GLN A 219 -2.87 6.85 -41.05
C GLN A 219 -4.39 6.78 -41.21
N ASP A 220 -4.91 5.68 -41.75
CA ASP A 220 -6.35 5.54 -41.94
C ASP A 220 -7.01 5.18 -40.60
N PRO A 221 -8.20 5.74 -40.34
CA PRO A 221 -8.93 5.41 -39.13
C PRO A 221 -9.22 3.92 -39.06
N VAL A 222 -9.05 3.31 -37.89
CA VAL A 222 -9.40 1.90 -37.67
C VAL A 222 -10.91 1.69 -37.87
N ILE A 223 -11.70 2.67 -37.44
CA ILE A 223 -13.13 2.80 -37.71
C ILE A 223 -13.52 4.28 -37.79
N TYR A 224 -14.68 4.55 -38.39
CA TYR A 224 -15.45 5.76 -38.16
C TYR A 224 -16.60 5.47 -37.20
N LEU A 225 -16.83 6.32 -36.19
CA LEU A 225 -17.92 6.12 -35.22
C LEU A 225 -19.31 6.17 -35.87
N THR A 226 -19.46 6.96 -36.93
CA THR A 226 -20.72 7.16 -37.65
C THR A 226 -20.45 7.49 -39.12
N ASN A 227 -21.47 7.40 -39.95
CA ASN A 227 -21.44 7.98 -41.28
C ASN A 227 -21.39 9.52 -41.20
N LEU A 228 -20.62 10.15 -42.08
CA LEU A 228 -20.57 11.61 -42.19
C LEU A 228 -21.79 12.11 -42.97
N ALA A 229 -22.50 13.09 -42.41
CA ALA A 229 -23.71 13.63 -43.04
C ALA A 229 -23.42 14.48 -44.29
N SER A 230 -22.24 15.10 -44.35
CA SER A 230 -21.85 16.06 -45.38
C SER A 230 -20.86 15.53 -46.42
N ALA A 231 -20.36 14.30 -46.27
CA ALA A 231 -19.40 13.70 -47.18
C ALA A 231 -19.49 12.16 -47.17
N PRO A 232 -19.26 11.47 -48.31
CA PRO A 232 -19.13 10.02 -48.32
C PRO A 232 -17.80 9.59 -47.67
N LEU A 233 -17.84 8.50 -46.89
CA LEU A 233 -16.64 7.83 -46.40
C LEU A 233 -15.99 6.99 -47.53
N PRO A 234 -14.68 6.65 -47.42
CA PRO A 234 -14.05 5.69 -48.33
C PRO A 234 -14.85 4.38 -48.40
N ALA A 235 -14.93 3.75 -49.57
CA ALA A 235 -15.79 2.58 -49.78
C ALA A 235 -15.42 1.37 -48.89
N ALA A 236 -14.16 1.26 -48.47
CA ALA A 236 -13.67 0.24 -47.55
C ALA A 236 -13.67 0.69 -46.07
N ALA A 237 -14.13 1.89 -45.74
CA ALA A 237 -14.13 2.38 -44.38
C ALA A 237 -15.04 1.54 -43.48
N GLN A 238 -14.51 1.11 -42.33
CA GLN A 238 -15.29 0.43 -41.31
C GLN A 238 -16.09 1.47 -40.52
N VAL A 239 -17.41 1.34 -40.47
CA VAL A 239 -18.28 2.21 -39.66
C VAL A 239 -18.80 1.45 -38.46
N GLY A 240 -18.60 2.03 -37.28
CA GLY A 240 -18.90 1.40 -36.00
C GLY A 240 -17.91 0.30 -35.63
N VAL A 241 -17.93 -0.08 -34.36
CA VAL A 241 -17.12 -1.18 -33.84
C VAL A 241 -17.59 -2.50 -34.48
N PRO A 242 -16.71 -3.30 -35.09
CA PRO A 242 -17.08 -4.60 -35.62
C PRO A 242 -17.66 -5.51 -34.53
N ALA A 243 -18.54 -6.42 -34.92
CA ALA A 243 -19.09 -7.39 -34.00
C ALA A 243 -17.98 -8.32 -33.47
N PHE A 244 -18.07 -8.68 -32.20
CA PHE A 244 -17.22 -9.72 -31.63
C PHE A 244 -17.54 -11.06 -32.28
N THR A 245 -16.53 -11.74 -32.80
CA THR A 245 -16.65 -13.02 -33.51
C THR A 245 -16.18 -14.23 -32.69
N GLY A 246 -15.60 -14.00 -31.51
CA GLY A 246 -15.15 -15.08 -30.63
C GLY A 246 -16.30 -15.83 -29.95
N THR A 247 -15.99 -16.98 -29.35
CA THR A 247 -16.93 -17.75 -28.52
C THR A 247 -16.57 -17.59 -27.05
N LEU A 248 -17.57 -17.33 -26.21
CA LEU A 248 -17.43 -17.25 -24.76
C LEU A 248 -18.21 -18.39 -24.06
N PRO A 249 -17.67 -18.98 -22.99
CA PRO A 249 -16.32 -18.76 -22.49
C PRO A 249 -15.26 -19.42 -23.38
N ASN A 250 -14.17 -18.71 -23.67
CA ASN A 250 -12.98 -19.27 -24.29
C ASN A 250 -12.16 -19.98 -23.20
N ARG A 251 -12.13 -21.32 -23.23
CA ARG A 251 -11.39 -22.15 -22.28
C ARG A 251 -10.08 -22.71 -22.83
N ASP A 252 -9.53 -22.10 -23.86
CA ASP A 252 -8.22 -22.46 -24.38
C ASP A 252 -7.13 -22.10 -23.35
N PRO A 253 -6.34 -23.07 -22.87
CA PRO A 253 -5.24 -22.83 -21.92
C PRO A 253 -4.17 -21.84 -22.42
N ALA A 254 -4.05 -21.66 -23.74
CA ALA A 254 -3.10 -20.75 -24.37
C ALA A 254 -3.67 -19.33 -24.60
N SER A 255 -4.97 -19.11 -24.35
CA SER A 255 -5.63 -17.84 -24.70
C SER A 255 -5.10 -16.61 -23.96
N ALA A 256 -4.37 -16.80 -22.86
CA ALA A 256 -3.73 -15.73 -22.09
C ALA A 256 -2.22 -15.58 -22.38
N ASN A 257 -1.65 -16.32 -23.33
CA ASN A 257 -0.24 -16.17 -23.71
C ASN A 257 0.02 -14.73 -24.19
N GLY A 258 1.15 -14.16 -23.78
CA GLY A 258 1.49 -12.77 -24.05
C GLY A 258 0.70 -11.72 -23.29
N GLN A 259 -0.04 -12.13 -22.26
CA GLN A 259 -0.77 -11.23 -21.38
C GLN A 259 -0.31 -11.40 -19.93
N THR A 260 -0.58 -10.38 -19.12
CA THR A 260 -0.45 -10.48 -17.67
C THR A 260 -1.64 -11.28 -17.13
N LEU A 261 -1.37 -12.30 -16.33
CA LEU A 261 -2.41 -13.16 -15.77
C LEU A 261 -2.47 -13.01 -14.24
N ASP A 262 -3.62 -12.58 -13.76
CA ASP A 262 -3.99 -12.63 -12.36
C ASP A 262 -4.39 -14.03 -11.91
N PHE A 263 -3.94 -14.45 -10.73
CA PHE A 263 -4.30 -15.76 -10.18
C PHE A 263 -4.47 -15.75 -8.66
N MET A 264 -5.20 -16.76 -8.18
CA MET A 264 -5.39 -17.04 -6.77
C MET A 264 -4.61 -18.30 -6.39
N PRO A 265 -3.61 -18.22 -5.49
CA PRO A 265 -2.81 -19.37 -5.12
C PRO A 265 -3.60 -20.32 -4.20
N ARG A 266 -3.25 -21.61 -4.25
CA ARG A 266 -3.89 -22.65 -3.42
C ARG A 266 -3.84 -22.36 -1.92
N ASN A 267 -2.77 -21.76 -1.43
CA ASN A 267 -2.63 -21.38 -0.02
C ASN A 267 -3.26 -20.03 0.34
N GLY A 268 -3.99 -19.37 -0.56
CA GLY A 268 -4.55 -18.03 -0.35
C GLY A 268 -5.59 -17.91 0.77
N ALA A 269 -6.15 -19.03 1.25
CA ALA A 269 -7.04 -19.04 2.41
C ALA A 269 -6.30 -18.78 3.74
N ALA A 270 -4.97 -18.87 3.75
CA ALA A 270 -4.14 -18.68 4.92
C ALA A 270 -4.01 -17.18 5.27
N GLN A 271 -4.81 -16.67 6.20
CA GLN A 271 -4.96 -15.22 6.40
C GLN A 271 -3.72 -14.51 6.99
N PRO A 272 -3.53 -13.21 6.66
CA PRO A 272 -2.62 -12.35 7.38
C PRO A 272 -2.97 -12.33 8.87
N TYR A 273 -1.95 -12.21 9.73
CA TYR A 273 -2.19 -12.13 11.16
C TYR A 273 -1.16 -11.27 11.88
N VAL A 274 -1.57 -10.76 13.03
CA VAL A 274 -0.73 -9.94 13.89
C VAL A 274 -0.69 -10.55 15.28
N GLN A 275 0.53 -10.74 15.79
CA GLN A 275 0.79 -11.05 17.18
C GLN A 275 1.05 -9.74 17.93
N ASN A 276 0.33 -9.48 19.00
CA ASN A 276 0.54 -8.30 19.85
C ASN A 276 0.92 -8.74 21.24
N TRP A 277 1.89 -8.08 21.85
CA TRP A 277 2.21 -8.22 23.26
C TRP A 277 2.49 -6.87 23.89
N SER A 278 2.12 -6.75 25.15
CA SER A 278 2.46 -5.58 25.94
C SER A 278 2.75 -5.98 27.38
N ALA A 279 3.57 -5.18 28.04
CA ALA A 279 3.87 -5.31 29.44
C ALA A 279 4.19 -3.93 30.01
N GLY A 280 3.56 -3.57 31.12
CA GLY A 280 3.72 -2.24 31.68
C GLY A 280 3.27 -2.09 33.12
N PHE A 281 3.74 -1.00 33.70
CA PHE A 281 3.42 -0.59 35.06
C PHE A 281 2.59 0.69 35.04
N GLN A 282 1.61 0.74 35.92
CA GLN A 282 0.83 1.94 36.21
C GLN A 282 0.97 2.26 37.70
N TYR A 283 1.37 3.50 38.00
CA TYR A 283 1.50 3.99 39.36
C TYR A 283 0.68 5.27 39.58
N LEU A 284 -0.10 5.30 40.66
CA LEU A 284 -0.81 6.49 41.12
C LEU A 284 -0.01 7.22 42.20
N PHE A 285 0.63 8.32 41.81
CA PHE A 285 1.29 9.25 42.71
C PHE A 285 0.28 10.12 43.46
N PRO A 286 0.69 10.75 44.58
CA PRO A 286 -0.09 11.79 45.24
C PRO A 286 -0.53 12.91 44.28
N HIS A 287 -1.60 13.64 44.63
CA HIS A 287 -2.18 14.72 43.83
C HIS A 287 -2.74 14.26 42.47
N ASP A 288 -3.27 13.04 42.42
CA ASP A 288 -3.96 12.47 41.26
C ASP A 288 -3.12 12.47 39.97
N VAL A 289 -1.82 12.21 40.13
CA VAL A 289 -0.89 12.02 39.01
C VAL A 289 -0.69 10.53 38.76
N MET A 290 -1.16 10.06 37.62
CA MET A 290 -0.95 8.69 37.17
C MET A 290 0.20 8.68 36.15
N ILE A 291 1.18 7.82 36.37
CA ILE A 291 2.23 7.54 35.38
C ILE A 291 2.11 6.09 34.93
N GLN A 292 2.24 5.88 33.64
CA GLN A 292 2.26 4.59 32.99
C GLN A 292 3.51 4.46 32.13
N ALA A 293 4.13 3.29 32.16
CA ALA A 293 5.24 2.92 31.30
C ALA A 293 4.99 1.53 30.75
N ASP A 294 4.83 1.43 29.43
CA ASP A 294 4.53 0.18 28.74
C ASP A 294 5.58 -0.10 27.67
N TYR A 295 5.99 -1.35 27.60
CA TYR A 295 6.57 -1.91 26.39
C TYR A 295 5.43 -2.49 25.54
N VAL A 296 5.39 -2.15 24.26
CA VAL A 296 4.43 -2.67 23.29
C VAL A 296 5.21 -3.27 22.12
N GLY A 297 4.91 -4.51 21.78
CA GLY A 297 5.46 -5.16 20.61
C GLY A 297 4.35 -5.73 19.73
N SER A 298 4.58 -5.68 18.42
CA SER A 298 3.69 -6.25 17.42
C SER A 298 4.49 -6.94 16.33
N LYS A 299 4.00 -8.07 15.84
CA LYS A 299 4.58 -8.79 14.71
C LYS A 299 3.49 -9.16 13.72
N GLY A 300 3.53 -8.56 12.54
CA GLY A 300 2.74 -9.00 11.39
C GLY A 300 3.41 -10.19 10.71
N THR A 301 2.63 -11.16 10.27
CA THR A 301 3.11 -12.33 9.52
C THR A 301 2.04 -12.72 8.49
N ARG A 302 2.47 -13.18 7.32
CA ARG A 302 1.59 -13.41 6.17
C ARG A 302 0.84 -12.15 5.75
N LEU A 303 1.40 -10.98 6.05
CA LEU A 303 0.85 -9.71 5.58
C LEU A 303 0.79 -9.74 4.06
N LEU A 304 -0.22 -9.09 3.50
CA LEU A 304 -0.27 -8.87 2.06
C LEU A 304 0.91 -8.00 1.66
N ASN A 305 1.58 -8.38 0.58
CA ASN A 305 2.62 -7.57 -0.03
C ASN A 305 2.36 -7.45 -1.53
N GLY A 306 1.72 -6.34 -1.92
CA GLY A 306 1.33 -6.08 -3.30
C GLY A 306 2.52 -6.07 -4.27
N TYR A 307 3.70 -5.60 -3.83
CA TYR A 307 4.89 -5.55 -4.67
C TYR A 307 5.36 -6.95 -5.08
N PHE A 308 5.49 -7.88 -4.11
CA PHE A 308 5.79 -9.28 -4.44
C PHE A 308 4.64 -9.95 -5.20
N GLY A 309 3.41 -9.45 -5.07
CA GLY A 309 2.26 -9.93 -5.84
C GLY A 309 2.40 -9.68 -7.35
N GLN A 310 2.85 -8.50 -7.75
CA GLN A 310 2.93 -8.12 -9.17
C GLN A 310 4.10 -8.74 -9.92
N TRP A 311 5.23 -8.94 -9.23
CA TRP A 311 6.48 -9.37 -9.87
C TRP A 311 6.74 -10.87 -9.70
N PHE A 312 5.68 -11.69 -9.68
CA PHE A 312 5.80 -13.13 -9.46
C PHE A 312 6.53 -13.85 -10.61
N ASN A 313 6.49 -13.29 -11.82
CA ASN A 313 7.23 -13.80 -13.00
C ASN A 313 8.63 -13.17 -13.16
N GLN A 314 9.14 -12.45 -12.16
CA GLN A 314 10.47 -11.83 -12.22
C GLN A 314 11.55 -12.89 -12.52
N ALA A 315 12.40 -12.62 -13.50
CA ALA A 315 13.62 -13.37 -13.73
C ALA A 315 14.60 -13.16 -12.56
N PRO A 316 15.36 -14.17 -12.13
CA PRO A 316 16.34 -14.00 -11.05
C PRO A 316 17.30 -12.82 -11.27
N SER A 317 17.44 -11.96 -10.26
CA SER A 317 18.21 -10.70 -10.33
C SER A 317 19.68 -10.87 -10.77
N LYS A 318 20.26 -12.08 -10.64
CA LYS A 318 21.59 -12.41 -11.17
C LYS A 318 21.73 -12.14 -12.68
N TYR A 319 20.64 -12.22 -13.45
CA TYR A 319 20.67 -12.03 -14.90
C TYR A 319 20.79 -10.55 -15.30
N MET A 320 20.59 -9.60 -14.38
CA MET A 320 20.81 -8.17 -14.64
C MET A 320 22.23 -7.89 -15.14
N ALA A 321 23.21 -8.70 -14.75
CA ALA A 321 24.59 -8.58 -15.20
C ALA A 321 24.79 -8.81 -16.71
N LEU A 322 23.79 -9.35 -17.42
CA LEU A 322 23.78 -9.43 -18.88
C LEU A 322 23.64 -8.05 -19.55
N GLY A 323 23.15 -7.04 -18.82
CA GLY A 323 23.06 -5.67 -19.33
C GLY A 323 22.29 -5.60 -20.63
N ASP A 324 22.88 -4.99 -21.66
CA ASP A 324 22.23 -4.73 -22.95
C ASP A 324 21.72 -6.00 -23.67
N ILE A 325 22.38 -7.15 -23.45
CA ILE A 325 21.96 -8.47 -23.98
C ILE A 325 20.52 -8.80 -23.57
N LEU A 326 20.01 -8.26 -22.45
CA LEU A 326 18.65 -8.51 -22.01
C LEU A 326 17.58 -8.05 -23.02
N ALA A 327 17.86 -7.00 -23.79
CA ALA A 327 16.94 -6.47 -24.80
C ALA A 327 17.10 -7.12 -26.18
N ASP A 328 18.14 -7.92 -26.38
CA ASP A 328 18.46 -8.53 -27.66
C ASP A 328 17.62 -9.81 -27.90
N ASP A 329 17.48 -10.17 -29.17
CA ASP A 329 16.79 -11.39 -29.60
C ASP A 329 17.55 -12.64 -29.17
N LEU A 330 16.88 -13.55 -28.44
CA LEU A 330 17.57 -14.70 -27.85
C LEU A 330 18.13 -15.65 -28.92
N ALA A 331 17.38 -15.95 -29.98
CA ALA A 331 17.86 -16.86 -31.02
C ALA A 331 19.10 -16.32 -31.74
N ALA A 332 19.12 -15.01 -32.02
CA ALA A 332 20.29 -14.34 -32.59
C ALA A 332 21.51 -14.44 -31.65
N ASP A 333 21.33 -14.15 -30.36
CA ASP A 333 22.43 -14.15 -29.40
C ASP A 333 22.96 -15.55 -29.07
N LEU A 334 22.11 -16.57 -29.08
CA LEU A 334 22.55 -17.96 -28.92
C LEU A 334 23.46 -18.41 -30.08
N ALA A 335 23.27 -17.85 -31.28
CA ALA A 335 24.09 -18.13 -32.45
C ALA A 335 25.34 -17.23 -32.53
N ASP A 336 25.39 -16.13 -31.78
CA ASP A 336 26.48 -15.17 -31.82
C ASP A 336 27.74 -15.70 -31.09
N PRO A 337 28.95 -15.58 -31.70
CA PRO A 337 30.19 -16.10 -31.11
C PRO A 337 30.67 -15.36 -29.85
N VAL A 338 30.12 -14.19 -29.54
CA VAL A 338 30.43 -13.38 -28.35
C VAL A 338 29.34 -13.52 -27.29
N ASN A 339 28.08 -13.29 -27.65
CA ASN A 339 26.94 -13.30 -26.73
C ASN A 339 26.58 -14.74 -26.30
N GLY A 340 26.69 -15.73 -27.19
CA GLY A 340 26.38 -17.13 -26.88
C GLY A 340 27.19 -17.71 -25.71
N PRO A 341 28.53 -17.56 -25.68
CA PRO A 341 29.35 -17.95 -24.52
C PRO A 341 29.02 -17.20 -23.23
N ILE A 342 28.65 -15.92 -23.32
CA ILE A 342 28.21 -15.12 -22.16
C ILE A 342 26.91 -15.71 -21.61
N LEU A 343 25.89 -15.87 -22.44
CA LEU A 343 24.61 -16.51 -22.07
C LEU A 343 24.81 -17.90 -21.46
N ALA A 344 25.70 -18.71 -22.04
CA ALA A 344 26.03 -20.04 -21.53
C ALA A 344 26.63 -20.01 -20.12
N SER A 345 27.41 -18.98 -19.78
CA SER A 345 27.96 -18.79 -18.41
C SER A 345 26.87 -18.51 -17.36
N PHE A 346 25.72 -17.99 -17.80
CA PHE A 346 24.52 -17.80 -16.99
C PHE A 346 23.53 -18.98 -17.06
N GLY A 347 23.87 -20.04 -17.83
CA GLY A 347 23.07 -21.24 -18.01
C GLY A 347 22.04 -21.16 -19.13
N VAL A 348 22.07 -20.11 -19.95
CA VAL A 348 21.17 -19.93 -21.10
C VAL A 348 21.86 -20.49 -22.33
N THR A 349 21.41 -21.64 -22.82
CA THR A 349 22.05 -22.39 -23.93
C THR A 349 21.08 -22.82 -25.02
N ARG A 350 19.79 -22.51 -24.85
CA ARG A 350 18.71 -22.89 -25.75
C ARG A 350 17.51 -21.98 -25.50
N LEU A 351 16.60 -21.93 -26.47
CA LEU A 351 15.28 -21.33 -26.32
C LEU A 351 14.50 -21.99 -25.18
N PRO A 352 13.58 -21.27 -24.51
CA PRO A 352 12.73 -21.85 -23.47
C PRO A 352 11.87 -23.01 -23.99
N TYR A 353 11.45 -22.91 -25.26
CA TYR A 353 10.74 -23.96 -26.00
C TYR A 353 10.95 -23.77 -27.52
N PRO A 354 10.75 -24.84 -28.34
CA PRO A 354 11.11 -24.84 -29.76
C PRO A 354 10.57 -23.67 -30.59
N ASP A 355 9.29 -23.32 -30.45
CA ASP A 355 8.64 -22.30 -31.27
C ASP A 355 8.66 -20.88 -30.68
N PHE A 356 9.42 -20.64 -29.61
CA PHE A 356 9.47 -19.37 -28.86
C PHE A 356 9.58 -18.12 -29.75
N GLU A 357 10.39 -18.18 -30.81
CA GLU A 357 10.59 -17.06 -31.75
C GLU A 357 9.33 -16.71 -32.58
N ASN A 358 8.41 -17.67 -32.75
CA ASN A 358 7.29 -17.56 -33.68
C ASN A 358 5.94 -17.40 -32.98
N ASN A 359 5.81 -17.86 -31.73
CA ASN A 359 4.53 -17.87 -30.99
C ASN A 359 4.62 -17.23 -29.60
N ASN A 360 5.75 -16.61 -29.23
CA ASN A 360 5.84 -15.77 -28.05
C ASN A 360 5.55 -14.30 -28.36
N TYR A 361 5.18 -13.54 -27.33
CA TYR A 361 4.89 -12.11 -27.44
C TYR A 361 6.14 -11.22 -27.50
N ASP A 362 7.28 -11.77 -27.06
CA ASP A 362 8.56 -11.08 -26.94
C ASP A 362 9.68 -12.11 -27.06
N THR A 363 10.59 -11.90 -28.01
CA THR A 363 11.70 -12.82 -28.29
C THR A 363 12.99 -12.45 -27.55
N SER A 364 12.94 -11.43 -26.70
CA SER A 364 14.11 -10.95 -25.97
C SER A 364 14.67 -11.98 -24.97
N VAL A 365 15.96 -11.86 -24.69
CA VAL A 365 16.62 -12.61 -23.60
C VAL A 365 15.90 -12.37 -22.27
N ALA A 366 15.47 -11.13 -21.97
CA ALA A 366 14.74 -10.82 -20.75
C ALA A 366 13.42 -11.59 -20.60
N ALA A 367 12.63 -11.69 -21.68
CA ALA A 367 11.39 -12.47 -21.69
C ALA A 367 11.66 -13.96 -21.50
N ALA A 368 12.67 -14.50 -22.19
CA ALA A 368 13.04 -15.90 -22.12
C ALA A 368 13.56 -16.35 -20.74
N LEU A 369 14.09 -15.42 -19.95
CA LEU A 369 14.61 -15.67 -18.60
C LEU A 369 13.54 -15.73 -17.51
N GLN A 370 12.29 -15.34 -17.83
CA GLN A 370 11.19 -15.43 -16.88
C GLN A 370 10.86 -16.90 -16.57
N PRO A 371 10.40 -17.23 -15.35
CA PRO A 371 9.98 -18.60 -15.02
C PRO A 371 8.88 -19.16 -15.93
N PHE A 372 7.95 -18.30 -16.37
CA PHE A 372 6.89 -18.63 -17.32
C PHE A 372 6.94 -17.64 -18.50
N PRO A 373 7.84 -17.87 -19.47
CA PRO A 373 8.15 -16.92 -20.55
C PRO A 373 7.02 -16.73 -21.56
N GLN A 374 5.99 -17.58 -21.53
CA GLN A 374 4.77 -17.46 -22.32
C GLN A 374 3.81 -16.36 -21.83
N TYR A 375 4.03 -15.78 -20.65
CA TYR A 375 3.22 -14.70 -20.08
C TYR A 375 4.02 -13.42 -19.94
N SER A 376 3.41 -12.27 -20.23
CA SER A 376 4.04 -10.97 -20.01
C SER A 376 4.06 -10.55 -18.54
N GLY A 377 3.45 -11.32 -17.64
CA GLY A 377 3.44 -11.09 -16.20
C GLY A 377 2.53 -12.07 -15.48
N LEU A 378 2.81 -12.31 -14.20
CA LEU A 378 1.95 -13.12 -13.33
C LEU A 378 1.69 -12.34 -12.05
N VAL A 379 0.42 -12.15 -11.73
CA VAL A 379 -0.01 -11.37 -10.56
C VAL A 379 -0.67 -12.29 -9.55
N ASN A 380 -0.03 -12.46 -8.41
CA ASN A 380 -0.61 -13.17 -7.28
C ASN A 380 -1.53 -12.22 -6.51
N ASN A 381 -2.84 -12.48 -6.55
CA ASN A 381 -3.86 -11.69 -5.84
C ASN A 381 -3.84 -11.86 -4.31
N TYR A 382 -3.20 -12.91 -3.79
CA TYR A 382 -3.08 -13.19 -2.37
C TYR A 382 -1.60 -13.36 -1.98
N PRO A 383 -0.78 -12.29 -2.11
CA PRO A 383 0.64 -12.37 -1.83
C PRO A 383 0.91 -12.28 -0.33
N THR A 384 0.50 -13.30 0.43
CA THR A 384 0.63 -13.39 1.90
C THR A 384 2.07 -13.71 2.31
N PHE A 385 3.03 -12.88 1.86
CA PHE A 385 4.47 -13.09 2.02
C PHE A 385 5.11 -12.08 2.99
N GLY A 386 4.40 -11.02 3.34
CA GLY A 386 4.92 -9.89 4.09
C GLY A 386 5.05 -10.14 5.59
N ASN A 387 5.99 -9.44 6.20
CA ASN A 387 6.33 -9.50 7.62
C ASN A 387 6.68 -8.12 8.15
N SER A 388 6.16 -7.81 9.34
CA SER A 388 6.51 -6.60 10.07
C SER A 388 6.85 -6.91 11.53
N THR A 389 7.69 -6.09 12.13
CA THR A 389 8.03 -6.11 13.55
C THR A 389 8.08 -4.70 14.09
N TYR A 390 7.24 -4.41 15.07
CA TYR A 390 7.15 -3.14 15.77
C TYR A 390 7.51 -3.35 17.24
N HIS A 391 8.30 -2.44 17.78
CA HIS A 391 8.59 -2.37 19.21
C HIS A 391 8.54 -0.92 19.67
N SER A 392 7.93 -0.67 20.83
CA SER A 392 7.96 0.65 21.45
C SER A 392 8.00 0.63 22.97
N LEU A 393 8.57 1.71 23.50
CA LEU A 393 8.37 2.18 24.85
C LEU A 393 7.36 3.32 24.80
N GLN A 394 6.26 3.18 25.53
CA GLN A 394 5.23 4.19 25.67
C GLN A 394 5.19 4.69 27.12
N LEU A 395 5.37 5.99 27.29
CA LEU A 395 5.30 6.67 28.58
C LEU A 395 4.09 7.60 28.57
N MET A 396 3.24 7.52 29.59
CA MET A 396 2.11 8.42 29.76
C MET A 396 2.10 9.00 31.17
N ALA A 397 1.94 10.31 31.28
CA ALA A 397 1.61 10.99 32.53
C ALA A 397 0.25 11.66 32.38
N ARG A 398 -0.67 11.36 33.30
CA ARG A 398 -2.00 11.95 33.38
C ARG A 398 -2.19 12.60 34.73
N LYS A 399 -2.61 13.85 34.73
CA LYS A 399 -3.01 14.59 35.93
C LYS A 399 -4.45 15.07 35.77
N THR A 400 -5.31 14.69 36.70
CA THR A 400 -6.64 15.31 36.83
C THR A 400 -6.54 16.57 37.69
N ALA A 401 -7.53 17.47 37.60
CA ALA A 401 -7.39 18.85 38.07
C ALA A 401 -8.12 19.18 39.39
N PRO A 402 -7.70 18.71 40.58
CA PRO A 402 -8.16 19.29 41.85
C PRO A 402 -7.72 20.75 42.04
N HIS A 403 -6.64 21.18 41.35
CA HIS A 403 -6.00 22.49 41.55
C HIS A 403 -5.75 23.24 40.22
N GLY A 404 -6.64 23.09 39.24
CA GLY A 404 -6.66 23.92 38.02
C GLY A 404 -5.80 23.45 36.85
N LEU A 405 -4.86 22.52 37.03
CA LEU A 405 -4.09 21.92 35.92
C LEU A 405 -4.60 20.52 35.57
N SER A 406 -5.06 20.35 34.34
CA SER A 406 -5.27 19.05 33.69
C SER A 406 -4.16 18.84 32.66
N LEU A 407 -3.52 17.68 32.66
CA LEU A 407 -2.40 17.36 31.77
C LEU A 407 -2.47 15.91 31.30
N ILE A 408 -2.21 15.71 30.02
CA ILE A 408 -1.80 14.44 29.42
C ILE A 408 -0.48 14.70 28.69
N ALA A 409 0.56 13.99 29.10
CA ALA A 409 1.83 13.91 28.38
C ALA A 409 2.03 12.47 27.93
N ALA A 410 2.19 12.25 26.63
CA ALA A 410 2.40 10.93 26.04
C ALA A 410 3.64 10.96 25.17
N TYR A 411 4.58 10.04 25.43
CA TYR A 411 5.81 9.88 24.67
C TYR A 411 5.92 8.44 24.18
N THR A 412 6.17 8.26 22.89
CA THR A 412 6.44 6.98 22.28
C THR A 412 7.85 7.00 21.69
N PHE A 413 8.68 6.05 22.13
CA PHE A 413 9.91 5.70 21.46
C PHE A 413 9.70 4.37 20.72
N SER A 414 9.80 4.35 19.40
CA SER A 414 9.43 3.16 18.62
C SER A 414 10.38 2.84 17.47
N LYS A 415 10.28 1.61 16.97
CA LYS A 415 10.91 1.18 15.72
C LYS A 415 10.05 0.12 15.05
N THR A 416 9.84 0.31 13.75
CA THR A 416 9.07 -0.56 12.88
C THR A 416 9.98 -1.02 11.75
N LEU A 417 10.17 -2.34 11.64
CA LEU A 417 10.84 -2.95 10.49
C LEU A 417 9.82 -3.74 9.69
N THR A 418 9.85 -3.62 8.37
CA THR A 418 8.92 -4.29 7.49
C THR A 418 9.54 -4.59 6.13
N ASP A 419 9.06 -5.64 5.48
CA ASP A 419 9.27 -5.88 4.04
C ASP A 419 8.03 -5.49 3.21
N THR A 420 6.98 -4.97 3.87
CA THR A 420 5.73 -4.48 3.29
C THR A 420 5.19 -3.29 4.08
N ASP A 421 4.89 -2.19 3.42
CA ASP A 421 4.33 -1.00 4.06
C ASP A 421 2.89 -0.69 3.61
N SER A 422 2.33 -1.51 2.71
CA SER A 422 0.95 -1.43 2.27
C SER A 422 0.35 -2.82 2.04
N ALA A 423 -0.89 -3.00 2.50
CA ALA A 423 -1.72 -4.16 2.17
C ALA A 423 -2.37 -4.05 0.78
N LEU A 424 -2.45 -2.84 0.22
CA LEU A 424 -2.97 -2.55 -1.11
C LEU A 424 -1.85 -2.50 -2.15
N SER A 425 -2.12 -3.02 -3.34
CA SER A 425 -1.20 -2.95 -4.48
C SER A 425 -0.90 -1.49 -4.82
N LEU A 426 0.38 -1.17 -5.11
CA LEU A 426 0.84 0.15 -5.56
C LEU A 426 0.53 1.34 -4.62
N SER A 427 0.21 1.09 -3.34
CA SER A 427 -0.19 2.15 -2.40
C SER A 427 0.84 2.41 -1.29
N GLY A 428 1.97 1.71 -1.28
CA GLY A 428 3.08 1.96 -0.35
C GLY A 428 4.18 2.83 -0.98
N GLY A 429 5.15 3.25 -0.16
CA GLY A 429 6.32 4.02 -0.62
C GLY A 429 7.57 3.16 -0.81
N GLN A 430 7.51 1.86 -0.55
CA GLN A 430 8.68 0.99 -0.61
C GLN A 430 9.00 0.55 -2.05
N ILE A 431 10.26 0.70 -2.47
CA ILE A 431 10.77 0.15 -3.72
C ILE A 431 11.38 -1.22 -3.44
N VAL A 432 10.63 -2.27 -3.79
CA VAL A 432 11.03 -3.68 -3.68
C VAL A 432 11.78 -4.09 -4.95
N GLN A 433 13.04 -4.47 -4.83
CA GLN A 433 13.88 -4.81 -5.99
C GLN A 433 13.85 -6.33 -6.26
N ASP A 434 14.14 -7.16 -5.26
CA ASP A 434 14.42 -8.57 -5.50
C ASP A 434 13.37 -9.50 -4.86
N PHE A 435 12.54 -10.11 -5.70
CA PHE A 435 11.54 -11.11 -5.30
C PHE A 435 12.18 -12.33 -4.64
N TYR A 436 13.37 -12.74 -5.08
CA TYR A 436 14.09 -13.91 -4.57
C TYR A 436 14.89 -13.58 -3.30
N ASN A 437 15.27 -12.31 -3.09
CA ASN A 437 15.99 -11.84 -1.91
C ASN A 437 15.16 -10.93 -0.99
N ARG A 438 14.04 -11.44 -0.48
CA ARG A 438 13.15 -10.74 0.46
C ARG A 438 13.82 -10.22 1.73
N ARG A 439 14.99 -10.75 2.11
CA ARG A 439 15.74 -10.26 3.28
C ARG A 439 16.33 -8.87 3.04
N ALA A 440 16.76 -8.58 1.81
CA ALA A 440 17.25 -7.25 1.44
C ALA A 440 16.13 -6.19 1.48
N GLU A 441 14.89 -6.63 1.32
CA GLU A 441 13.70 -5.76 1.32
C GLU A 441 13.20 -5.40 2.71
N LYS A 442 13.77 -5.98 3.78
CA LYS A 442 13.38 -5.65 5.15
C LYS A 442 14.07 -4.36 5.61
N ALA A 443 13.33 -3.26 5.63
CA ALA A 443 13.81 -1.93 6.03
C ALA A 443 12.97 -1.34 7.17
N ILE A 444 13.26 -0.09 7.56
CA ILE A 444 12.30 0.66 8.39
C ILE A 444 11.02 0.91 7.59
N ALA A 445 9.86 0.91 8.24
CA ALA A 445 8.59 1.18 7.55
C ALA A 445 8.49 2.66 7.13
N SER A 446 7.76 2.97 6.04
CA SER A 446 7.51 4.34 5.57
C SER A 446 6.82 5.24 6.60
N PHE A 447 6.06 4.66 7.52
CA PHE A 447 5.37 5.33 8.63
C PHE A 447 6.09 5.16 9.98
N ASP A 448 7.37 4.80 9.98
CA ASP A 448 8.15 4.68 11.21
C ASP A 448 8.55 6.06 11.75
N PHE A 449 8.06 6.44 12.93
CA PHE A 449 8.44 7.66 13.64
C PHE A 449 9.08 7.31 14.99
N PRO A 450 10.42 7.31 15.10
CA PRO A 450 11.09 6.81 16.29
C PRO A 450 10.74 7.56 17.56
N HIS A 451 10.56 8.88 17.50
CA HIS A 451 10.16 9.69 18.63
C HIS A 451 8.85 10.41 18.32
N VAL A 452 7.85 10.24 19.18
CA VAL A 452 6.60 11.00 19.12
C VAL A 452 6.24 11.47 20.53
N LEU A 453 6.16 12.79 20.72
CA LEU A 453 5.74 13.44 21.95
C LEU A 453 4.46 14.23 21.69
N LYS A 454 3.42 13.95 22.49
CA LYS A 454 2.18 14.71 22.52
C LYS A 454 1.95 15.26 23.92
N LEU A 455 1.75 16.57 24.02
CA LEU A 455 1.41 17.26 25.26
C LEU A 455 0.06 17.94 25.07
N THR A 456 -0.87 17.69 25.98
CA THR A 456 -2.15 18.38 26.03
C THR A 456 -2.42 18.81 27.45
N TRP A 457 -2.59 20.11 27.66
CA TRP A 457 -2.86 20.63 28.99
C TRP A 457 -3.85 21.78 28.95
N ILE A 458 -4.58 21.89 30.06
CA ILE A 458 -5.51 22.98 30.36
C ILE A 458 -5.12 23.48 31.74
N TYR A 459 -4.82 24.77 31.82
CA TYR A 459 -4.50 25.43 33.07
C TYR A 459 -5.51 26.55 33.34
N GLU A 460 -6.33 26.36 34.36
CA GLU A 460 -7.20 27.40 34.91
C GLU A 460 -6.36 28.33 35.78
N LEU A 461 -6.31 29.62 35.41
CA LEU A 461 -5.54 30.58 36.18
C LEU A 461 -6.18 30.74 37.57
N PRO A 462 -5.39 30.71 38.65
CA PRO A 462 -5.92 30.69 40.02
C PRO A 462 -6.26 32.10 40.54
N PHE A 463 -6.92 32.92 39.71
CA PHE A 463 -7.39 34.27 40.04
C PHE A 463 -8.92 34.33 40.11
N GLY A 464 -9.44 35.18 41.02
CA GLY A 464 -10.88 35.44 41.16
C GLY A 464 -11.55 34.70 42.32
N ARG A 465 -12.85 34.92 42.48
CA ARG A 465 -13.67 34.40 43.59
C ARG A 465 -13.56 32.87 43.69
N GLY A 466 -13.21 32.39 44.89
CA GLY A 466 -13.02 30.96 45.16
C GLY A 466 -11.68 30.36 44.67
N ARG A 467 -10.75 31.19 44.16
CA ARG A 467 -9.39 30.78 43.75
C ARG A 467 -8.32 31.32 44.71
N LYS A 468 -7.06 30.93 44.49
CA LYS A 468 -5.93 31.18 45.40
C LYS A 468 -5.53 32.66 45.49
N TRP A 469 -5.62 33.41 44.39
CA TRP A 469 -5.19 34.80 44.29
C TRP A 469 -6.33 35.71 43.84
N LEU A 470 -6.31 37.00 44.24
CA LEU A 470 -7.33 38.00 43.89
C LEU A 470 -8.77 37.51 44.13
N ASN A 471 -9.03 36.95 45.32
CA ASN A 471 -10.28 36.27 45.69
C ASN A 471 -11.39 37.19 46.22
N ASN A 472 -11.16 38.50 46.25
CA ASN A 472 -12.12 39.50 46.71
C ASN A 472 -13.16 39.77 45.61
N GLY A 473 -14.45 39.66 45.93
CA GLY A 473 -15.55 39.89 44.98
C GLY A 473 -15.66 41.35 44.51
N GLY A 474 -16.54 41.61 43.53
CA GLY A 474 -16.84 42.96 43.01
C GLY A 474 -16.56 43.11 41.51
N GLY A 475 -16.47 44.34 41.01
CA GLY A 475 -16.20 44.60 39.58
C GLY A 475 -14.84 44.09 39.09
N LEU A 476 -13.85 44.06 39.99
CA LEU A 476 -12.50 43.55 39.72
C LEU A 476 -12.48 42.02 39.51
N ASP A 477 -13.36 41.28 40.19
CA ASP A 477 -13.50 39.82 40.06
C ASP A 477 -13.90 39.40 38.64
N ARG A 478 -14.80 40.17 37.99
CA ARG A 478 -15.21 39.94 36.59
C ARG A 478 -14.07 40.11 35.59
N LEU A 479 -13.03 40.87 35.93
CA LEU A 479 -11.87 41.09 35.06
C LEU A 479 -10.83 39.98 35.20
N VAL A 480 -10.63 39.48 36.42
CA VAL A 480 -9.51 38.59 36.77
C VAL A 480 -9.91 37.11 36.84
N SER A 481 -11.20 36.78 36.94
CA SER A 481 -11.70 35.40 36.99
C SER A 481 -11.91 34.78 35.60
N GLY A 482 -12.00 33.44 35.56
CA GLY A 482 -12.49 32.69 34.41
C GLY A 482 -11.49 32.47 33.27
N TRP A 483 -10.22 32.83 33.48
CA TRP A 483 -9.16 32.61 32.50
C TRP A 483 -8.67 31.15 32.50
N GLN A 484 -8.55 30.59 31.31
CA GLN A 484 -7.95 29.29 31.06
C GLN A 484 -6.97 29.41 29.90
N VAL A 485 -5.84 28.72 30.02
CA VAL A 485 -4.89 28.53 28.93
C VAL A 485 -4.90 27.05 28.55
N THR A 486 -5.04 26.78 27.26
CA THR A 486 -4.98 25.43 26.70
C THR A 486 -3.80 25.33 25.77
N ALA A 487 -3.15 24.17 25.69
CA ALA A 487 -2.20 23.92 24.63
C ALA A 487 -2.23 22.47 24.15
N ILE A 488 -1.93 22.30 22.86
CA ILE A 488 -1.66 21.04 22.19
C ILE A 488 -0.30 21.18 21.53
N GLN A 489 0.64 20.31 21.88
CA GLN A 489 1.97 20.33 21.32
C GLN A 489 2.30 18.94 20.79
N ASN A 490 2.70 18.87 19.53
CA ASN A 490 3.05 17.65 18.84
C ASN A 490 4.48 17.77 18.32
N TYR A 491 5.33 16.82 18.70
CA TYR A 491 6.69 16.70 18.19
C TYR A 491 6.91 15.29 17.70
N SER A 492 7.40 15.13 16.47
CA SER A 492 7.79 13.83 15.95
C SER A 492 9.08 13.88 15.15
N SER A 493 9.77 12.75 15.08
CA SER A 493 10.83 12.53 14.09
C SER A 493 10.34 12.80 12.67
N GLY A 494 11.25 13.02 11.73
CA GLY A 494 10.92 13.17 10.32
C GLY A 494 10.65 11.84 9.62
N HIS A 495 10.16 11.94 8.38
CA HIS A 495 9.81 10.78 7.58
C HIS A 495 11.07 9.96 7.24
N PRO A 496 10.98 8.62 7.23
CA PRO A 496 11.90 7.76 6.51
C PRO A 496 12.07 8.21 5.06
N LEU A 497 13.30 8.19 4.54
CA LEU A 497 13.58 8.52 3.14
C LEU A 497 14.02 7.27 2.38
N VAL A 498 13.59 7.12 1.14
CA VAL A 498 14.06 6.12 0.17
C VAL A 498 14.83 6.87 -0.91
N ILE A 499 15.93 6.32 -1.41
CA ILE A 499 16.71 6.95 -2.49
C ILE A 499 16.67 6.03 -3.70
N PHE A 500 16.27 6.57 -4.84
CA PHE A 500 16.02 5.83 -6.06
C PHE A 500 16.36 6.66 -7.29
N ASP A 501 16.26 6.03 -8.44
CA ASP A 501 16.30 6.69 -9.74
C ASP A 501 15.12 6.16 -10.58
N ASP A 502 14.18 7.03 -10.94
CA ASP A 502 13.00 6.63 -11.73
C ASP A 502 13.26 6.56 -13.24
N SER A 503 14.41 7.05 -13.70
CA SER A 503 14.82 7.02 -15.11
C SER A 503 15.42 5.67 -15.51
N LEU A 504 15.88 4.87 -14.53
CA LEU A 504 16.50 3.57 -14.77
C LEU A 504 15.48 2.45 -15.02
N THR A 505 15.57 1.81 -16.19
CA THR A 505 14.82 0.58 -16.50
C THR A 505 15.67 -0.66 -16.15
N PRO A 506 15.20 -1.59 -15.31
CA PRO A 506 16.01 -2.72 -14.81
C PRO A 506 16.42 -3.79 -15.84
N GLY A 507 15.93 -3.72 -17.08
CA GLY A 507 16.10 -4.77 -18.11
C GLY A 507 15.35 -6.09 -17.82
N ILE A 508 14.85 -6.29 -16.60
CA ILE A 508 13.98 -7.40 -16.18
C ILE A 508 12.76 -6.86 -15.41
N GLN A 509 11.74 -7.70 -15.24
CA GLN A 509 10.55 -7.33 -14.47
C GLN A 509 10.87 -7.05 -13.00
N MET A 510 10.73 -5.79 -12.58
CA MET A 510 11.07 -5.34 -11.23
C MET A 510 10.39 -3.99 -10.93
N ASN A 511 10.13 -3.70 -9.65
CA ASN A 511 9.37 -2.51 -9.25
C ASN A 511 10.12 -1.17 -9.44
N GLY A 512 11.44 -1.19 -9.58
CA GLY A 512 12.28 0.00 -9.66
C GLY A 512 13.67 -0.23 -9.09
N ILE A 513 14.52 0.81 -9.14
CA ILE A 513 15.92 0.75 -8.74
C ILE A 513 16.18 1.73 -7.61
N ARG A 514 16.59 1.20 -6.47
CA ARG A 514 17.20 1.99 -5.40
C ARG A 514 18.66 2.31 -5.74
N ALA A 515 19.15 3.41 -5.18
CA ALA A 515 20.54 3.82 -5.29
C ALA A 515 21.50 2.91 -4.49
N ASP A 516 22.80 3.06 -4.76
CA ASP A 516 23.87 2.59 -3.90
C ASP A 516 24.29 3.67 -2.88
N LEU A 517 24.53 3.23 -1.65
CA LEU A 517 25.20 4.02 -0.62
C LEU A 517 26.72 3.97 -0.82
N VAL A 518 27.36 5.14 -0.89
CA VAL A 518 28.82 5.23 -0.93
C VAL A 518 29.39 5.08 0.49
N PRO A 519 30.18 4.02 0.79
CA PRO A 519 30.66 3.77 2.14
C PRO A 519 31.52 4.91 2.69
N GLY A 520 31.27 5.32 3.92
CA GLY A 520 32.05 6.34 4.62
C GLY A 520 31.72 7.79 4.24
N VAL A 521 30.82 8.02 3.29
CA VAL A 521 30.36 9.36 2.92
C VAL A 521 29.12 9.71 3.75
N PRO A 522 29.08 10.86 4.45
CA PRO A 522 27.90 11.29 5.20
C PRO A 522 26.69 11.47 4.28
N GLN A 523 25.53 10.92 4.64
CA GLN A 523 24.30 10.96 3.84
C GLN A 523 23.60 12.33 3.81
N THR A 524 23.94 13.21 4.75
CA THR A 524 23.42 14.57 4.87
C THR A 524 24.54 15.59 4.90
N VAL A 525 24.26 16.79 4.42
CA VAL A 525 25.17 17.94 4.58
C VAL A 525 24.81 18.76 5.83
N ALA A 526 25.78 19.52 6.34
CA ALA A 526 25.48 20.48 7.40
C ALA A 526 24.72 21.67 6.80
N THR A 527 23.45 21.80 7.16
CA THR A 527 22.58 22.85 6.63
C THR A 527 22.58 24.07 7.55
N HIS A 528 22.90 25.25 7.02
CA HIS A 528 22.87 26.52 7.76
C HIS A 528 21.93 27.51 7.06
N GLY A 529 20.85 27.89 7.75
CA GLY A 529 19.79 28.71 7.15
C GLY A 529 18.82 27.88 6.31
N LEU A 530 17.61 28.39 6.13
CA LEU A 530 16.56 27.78 5.34
C LEU A 530 16.19 28.78 4.25
N ASP A 531 16.52 28.44 3.01
CA ASP A 531 16.07 29.13 1.81
C ASP A 531 15.23 28.14 0.99
N LEU A 532 13.91 28.23 1.14
CA LEU A 532 12.98 27.40 0.39
C LEU A 532 12.75 27.93 -1.03
N ALA A 533 13.03 29.21 -1.28
CA ALA A 533 12.82 29.82 -2.59
C ALA A 533 13.90 29.40 -3.59
N ASN A 534 15.14 29.30 -3.13
CA ASN A 534 16.27 28.84 -3.94
C ASN A 534 16.65 27.38 -3.68
N GLY A 535 15.96 26.72 -2.74
CA GLY A 535 16.24 25.35 -2.33
C GLY A 535 17.35 25.25 -1.28
N THR A 536 17.15 24.35 -0.33
CA THR A 536 18.11 24.09 0.75
C THR A 536 18.64 22.65 0.68
N GLN A 537 19.93 22.48 0.38
CA GLN A 537 20.57 21.15 0.33
C GLN A 537 20.51 20.45 1.70
N TYR A 538 19.96 19.24 1.72
CA TYR A 538 19.79 18.44 2.92
C TYR A 538 20.52 17.10 2.80
N LEU A 539 20.26 16.33 1.74
CA LEU A 539 21.03 15.12 1.45
C LEU A 539 22.37 15.47 0.83
N ASN A 540 23.36 14.60 0.98
CA ASN A 540 24.65 14.75 0.31
C ASN A 540 24.65 13.95 -1.00
N PRO A 541 24.68 14.60 -2.18
CA PRO A 541 24.70 13.89 -3.45
C PRO A 541 25.85 12.89 -3.59
N ALA A 542 27.02 13.18 -2.99
CA ALA A 542 28.16 12.27 -3.05
C ALA A 542 28.00 10.97 -2.23
N ALA A 543 26.94 10.87 -1.41
CA ALA A 543 26.67 9.67 -0.61
C ALA A 543 25.82 8.63 -1.36
N PHE A 544 25.30 8.99 -2.53
CA PHE A 544 24.39 8.18 -3.32
C PHE A 544 24.88 8.13 -4.77
N THR A 545 24.73 6.97 -5.40
CA THR A 545 25.09 6.79 -6.82
C THR A 545 24.18 5.72 -7.40
N ASP A 546 23.99 5.74 -8.71
CA ASP A 546 23.36 4.62 -9.39
C ASP A 546 24.21 3.36 -9.26
N PRO A 547 23.58 2.18 -9.24
CA PRO A 547 24.31 0.93 -9.45
C PRO A 547 25.01 0.95 -10.82
N PRO A 548 26.03 0.10 -11.04
CA PRO A 548 26.70 0.01 -12.35
C PRO A 548 25.69 -0.22 -13.48
N LEU A 549 25.84 0.52 -14.59
CA LEU A 549 24.92 0.51 -15.73
C LEU A 549 25.57 -0.09 -16.97
N SER A 550 24.76 -0.68 -17.85
CA SER A 550 25.19 -1.12 -19.19
C SER A 550 25.49 0.09 -20.09
N PRO A 551 26.40 -0.04 -21.06
CA PRO A 551 26.88 1.09 -21.86
C PRO A 551 25.87 1.63 -22.89
N ILE A 552 24.91 0.82 -23.37
CA ILE A 552 24.00 1.24 -24.45
C ILE A 552 22.66 1.71 -23.89
N ASN A 553 21.95 0.85 -23.17
CA ASN A 553 20.59 1.12 -22.69
C ASN A 553 20.54 1.59 -21.22
N ALA A 554 21.70 1.79 -20.59
CA ALA A 554 21.82 2.17 -19.18
C ALA A 554 21.08 1.22 -18.22
N PHE A 555 20.99 -0.07 -18.58
CA PHE A 555 20.38 -1.07 -17.70
C PHE A 555 21.26 -1.31 -16.47
N PRO A 556 20.69 -1.22 -15.27
CA PRO A 556 21.39 -1.60 -14.05
C PRO A 556 21.85 -3.05 -14.11
N LEU A 557 23.13 -3.27 -13.80
CA LEU A 557 23.76 -4.59 -13.84
C LEU A 557 23.52 -5.41 -12.56
N ARG A 558 22.92 -4.78 -11.54
CA ARG A 558 22.47 -5.40 -10.30
C ARG A 558 21.48 -4.48 -9.56
N PRO A 559 20.75 -5.00 -8.57
CA PRO A 559 20.04 -4.15 -7.62
C PRO A 559 21.00 -3.22 -6.86
N GLY A 560 20.48 -2.04 -6.50
CA GLY A 560 21.13 -1.12 -5.58
C GLY A 560 21.25 -1.69 -4.17
N ASN A 561 22.20 -1.17 -3.40
CA ASN A 561 22.54 -1.66 -2.07
C ASN A 561 21.88 -0.89 -0.92
N SER A 562 21.22 0.23 -1.19
CA SER A 562 20.51 0.98 -0.15
C SER A 562 19.28 0.19 0.33
N PRO A 563 18.92 0.30 1.63
CA PRO A 563 17.69 -0.31 2.13
C PRO A 563 16.46 0.40 1.57
N GLY A 564 15.30 -0.27 1.60
CA GLY A 564 14.01 0.30 1.17
C GLY A 564 13.67 1.66 1.79
N PHE A 565 14.16 1.91 3.01
CA PHE A 565 14.20 3.24 3.62
C PHE A 565 15.46 3.36 4.48
N LEU A 566 16.10 4.53 4.46
CA LEU A 566 17.35 4.81 5.17
C LEU A 566 17.16 4.76 6.69
N PRO A 567 17.93 3.92 7.43
CA PRO A 567 17.72 3.72 8.86
C PRO A 567 18.11 4.91 9.74
N HIS A 568 19.02 5.76 9.25
CA HIS A 568 19.68 6.81 10.02
C HIS A 568 19.53 8.22 9.41
N THR A 569 18.99 8.31 8.20
CA THR A 569 18.75 9.56 7.48
C THR A 569 17.27 9.68 7.23
N ARG A 570 16.69 10.79 7.67
CA ARG A 570 15.26 11.06 7.65
C ARG A 570 15.06 12.48 7.19
N GLY A 571 13.84 12.78 6.75
CA GLY A 571 13.44 14.16 6.52
C GLY A 571 13.48 15.00 7.81
N PRO A 572 13.24 16.32 7.70
CA PRO A 572 13.15 17.20 8.84
C PRO A 572 12.11 16.76 9.87
N ARG A 573 12.38 17.06 11.15
CA ARG A 573 11.43 16.77 12.23
C ARG A 573 10.16 17.61 12.10
N HIS A 574 9.03 17.06 12.54
CA HIS A 574 7.76 17.77 12.60
C HIS A 574 7.54 18.33 14.00
N SER A 575 7.12 19.59 14.09
CA SER A 575 6.85 20.29 15.35
C SER A 575 5.67 21.23 15.16
N ASN A 576 4.63 21.08 15.97
CA ASN A 576 3.47 21.96 15.98
C ASN A 576 3.05 22.31 17.41
N GLU A 577 2.75 23.58 17.65
CA GLU A 577 2.34 24.12 18.95
C GLU A 577 1.14 25.04 18.81
N ASP A 578 -0.01 24.57 19.30
CA ASP A 578 -1.27 25.28 19.27
C ASP A 578 -1.67 25.70 20.68
N PHE A 579 -2.01 26.96 20.85
CA PHE A 579 -2.38 27.55 22.14
C PHE A 579 -3.77 28.16 22.07
N GLY A 580 -4.53 28.04 23.15
CA GLY A 580 -5.84 28.65 23.30
C GLY A 580 -5.88 29.47 24.58
N ILE A 581 -6.48 30.66 24.50
CA ILE A 581 -6.82 31.47 25.66
C ILE A 581 -8.34 31.58 25.71
N ILE A 582 -8.92 31.13 26.83
CA ILE A 582 -10.36 31.20 27.07
C ILE A 582 -10.59 32.09 28.27
N LYS A 583 -11.56 33.00 28.17
CA LYS A 583 -12.07 33.79 29.29
C LYS A 583 -13.57 33.60 29.41
N ASN A 584 -14.00 33.01 30.51
CA ASN A 584 -15.41 32.89 30.87
C ASN A 584 -15.80 34.01 31.83
N THR A 585 -16.60 34.97 31.36
CA THR A 585 -17.11 36.07 32.17
C THR A 585 -18.58 35.82 32.50
N HIS A 586 -18.86 35.54 33.77
CA HIS A 586 -20.25 35.39 34.25
C HIS A 586 -20.91 36.77 34.34
N ILE A 587 -21.92 37.03 33.51
CA ILE A 587 -22.70 38.28 33.51
C ILE A 587 -23.81 38.18 34.56
N THR A 588 -24.54 37.06 34.55
CA THR A 588 -25.57 36.68 35.52
C THR A 588 -25.34 35.23 35.97
N GLU A 589 -26.21 34.71 36.85
CA GLU A 589 -26.16 33.29 37.26
C GLU A 589 -26.46 32.31 36.12
N ARG A 590 -27.12 32.77 35.05
CA ARG A 590 -27.50 31.94 33.88
C ARG A 590 -26.71 32.32 32.63
N THR A 591 -26.22 33.56 32.54
CA THR A 591 -25.58 34.10 31.35
C THR A 591 -24.07 34.18 31.50
N THR A 592 -23.34 33.50 30.61
CA THR A 592 -21.87 33.52 30.55
C THR A 592 -21.41 33.96 29.17
N LEU A 593 -20.57 34.99 29.12
CA LEU A 593 -19.87 35.42 27.92
C LEU A 593 -18.49 34.76 27.87
N GLN A 594 -18.25 33.96 26.85
CA GLN A 594 -16.97 33.31 26.61
C GLN A 594 -16.25 34.01 25.46
N PHE A 595 -15.06 34.54 25.75
CA PHE A 595 -14.10 34.93 24.74
C PHE A 595 -13.08 33.82 24.56
N ARG A 596 -12.74 33.51 23.31
CA ARG A 596 -11.75 32.49 22.94
C ARG A 596 -10.81 33.05 21.87
N ALA A 597 -9.52 32.82 22.07
CA ALA A 597 -8.48 33.09 21.08
C ALA A 597 -7.67 31.80 20.87
N ASP A 598 -7.79 31.19 19.70
CA ASP A 598 -6.99 30.03 19.28
C ASP A 598 -5.84 30.49 18.38
N MET A 599 -4.64 30.02 18.67
CA MET A 599 -3.41 30.35 17.99
C MET A 599 -2.79 29.05 17.49
N PHE A 600 -2.91 28.79 16.20
CA PHE A 600 -2.29 27.64 15.53
C PHE A 600 -0.87 28.00 15.12
N ASN A 601 0.09 27.11 15.37
CA ASN A 601 1.51 27.38 15.16
C ASN A 601 1.94 28.70 15.84
N VAL A 602 1.73 28.81 17.16
CA VAL A 602 1.88 30.07 17.91
C VAL A 602 3.28 30.69 17.78
N PHE A 603 4.31 29.84 17.62
CA PHE A 603 5.70 30.25 17.44
C PHE A 603 6.10 30.54 15.99
N ASN A 604 5.16 30.40 15.04
CA ASN A 604 5.37 30.63 13.62
C ASN A 604 6.57 29.83 13.07
N ARG A 605 6.65 28.54 13.43
CA ARG A 605 7.67 27.63 12.90
C ARG A 605 7.37 27.34 11.43
N VAL A 606 8.41 27.37 10.60
CA VAL A 606 8.32 26.86 9.23
C VAL A 606 8.43 25.34 9.31
N GLY A 607 7.35 24.64 8.99
CA GLY A 607 7.41 23.19 8.77
C GLY A 607 8.14 22.94 7.46
N LEU A 608 9.09 22.00 7.44
CA LEU A 608 9.87 21.68 6.24
C LEU A 608 9.32 20.41 5.61
N GLY A 609 9.20 20.41 4.28
CA GLY A 609 8.99 19.21 3.50
C GLY A 609 10.20 18.28 3.53
N ASP A 610 10.03 17.09 2.96
CA ASP A 610 11.13 16.17 2.75
C ASP A 610 11.99 16.64 1.56
N PRO A 611 13.30 16.34 1.53
CA PRO A 611 14.12 16.64 0.36
C PRO A 611 13.68 15.80 -0.84
N ASP A 612 13.98 16.28 -2.05
CA ASP A 612 13.90 15.43 -3.22
C ASP A 612 14.83 14.21 -3.09
N THR A 613 14.35 13.04 -3.54
CA THR A 613 15.02 11.75 -3.34
C THR A 613 15.31 11.00 -4.63
N ASP A 614 15.03 11.61 -5.78
CA ASP A 614 15.22 10.99 -7.10
C ASP A 614 16.58 11.42 -7.69
N LEU A 615 17.46 10.45 -7.92
CA LEU A 615 18.76 10.71 -8.54
C LEU A 615 18.63 11.21 -9.98
N ALA A 616 17.53 10.89 -10.68
CA ALA A 616 17.29 11.29 -12.05
C ALA A 616 17.21 12.82 -12.21
N ASP A 617 16.76 13.52 -11.16
CA ASP A 617 16.63 14.98 -11.15
C ASP A 617 18.00 15.70 -11.07
N GLY A 618 19.07 14.96 -10.79
CA GLY A 618 20.45 15.45 -10.84
C GLY A 618 20.85 16.39 -9.69
N PRO A 619 22.11 16.86 -9.67
CA PRO A 619 22.71 17.51 -8.50
C PRO A 619 22.15 18.89 -8.17
N GLY A 620 21.30 19.48 -9.03
CA GLY A 620 20.64 20.76 -8.78
C GLY A 620 19.35 20.65 -7.97
N THR A 621 18.78 19.44 -7.90
CA THR A 621 17.45 19.18 -7.31
C THR A 621 17.55 18.06 -6.29
N PHE A 622 18.28 16.98 -6.60
CA PHE A 622 18.44 15.85 -5.71
C PHE A 622 18.92 16.28 -4.31
N GLY A 623 18.18 15.87 -3.30
CA GLY A 623 18.53 16.14 -1.91
C GLY A 623 18.22 17.54 -1.43
N VAL A 624 17.55 18.36 -2.24
CA VAL A 624 17.19 19.74 -1.92
C VAL A 624 15.76 19.83 -1.40
N ILE A 625 15.51 20.65 -0.38
CA ILE A 625 14.18 20.96 0.14
C ILE A 625 13.69 22.26 -0.50
N PHE A 626 12.57 22.19 -1.22
CA PHE A 626 11.91 23.35 -1.85
C PHE A 626 10.61 23.77 -1.13
N ASP A 627 9.92 22.83 -0.48
CA ASP A 627 8.55 23.08 -0.01
C ASP A 627 8.43 23.24 1.52
N PRO A 628 7.56 24.16 1.99
CA PRO A 628 7.10 24.15 3.37
C PRO A 628 6.05 23.05 3.58
N ALA A 629 6.19 22.27 4.65
CA ALA A 629 5.20 21.26 5.03
C ALA A 629 3.95 21.84 5.71
N HIS A 630 4.03 23.03 6.31
CA HIS A 630 2.91 23.65 7.04
C HIS A 630 2.89 25.18 6.87
N GLY A 631 1.68 25.75 6.92
CA GLY A 631 1.46 27.19 6.82
C GLY A 631 1.92 27.99 8.06
N GLY A 632 1.92 29.32 7.90
CA GLY A 632 2.27 30.25 8.97
C GLY A 632 1.27 30.27 10.13
N ARG A 633 1.57 31.06 11.15
CA ARG A 633 0.71 31.24 12.32
C ARG A 633 -0.68 31.77 11.95
N VAL A 634 -1.72 31.12 12.47
CA VAL A 634 -3.11 31.56 12.31
C VAL A 634 -3.71 31.86 13.68
N ILE A 635 -4.35 33.02 13.82
CA ILE A 635 -5.05 33.40 15.06
C ILE A 635 -6.54 33.54 14.75
N GLN A 636 -7.37 32.82 15.51
CA GLN A 636 -8.82 32.86 15.41
C GLN A 636 -9.41 33.39 16.71
N LEU A 637 -10.32 34.35 16.58
CA LEU A 637 -11.03 34.95 17.71
C LEU A 637 -12.50 34.56 17.63
N ALA A 638 -13.06 34.14 18.76
CA ALA A 638 -14.47 33.78 18.87
C ALA A 638 -15.08 34.40 20.14
N LEU A 639 -16.34 34.82 20.01
CA LEU A 639 -17.15 35.29 21.11
C LEU A 639 -18.43 34.46 21.14
N ARG A 640 -18.73 33.86 22.30
CA ARG A 640 -19.91 33.01 22.49
C ARG A 640 -20.68 33.47 23.73
N LEU A 641 -21.98 33.68 23.58
CA LEU A 641 -22.89 33.95 24.69
C LEU A 641 -23.68 32.67 25.00
N ASN A 642 -23.59 32.19 26.24
CA ASN A 642 -24.37 31.06 26.76
C ASN A 642 -25.45 31.61 27.71
N PHE A 643 -26.68 31.11 27.61
CA PHE A 643 -27.84 31.56 28.39
C PHE A 643 -28.64 30.39 28.98
#